data_AF-A0A497DCK1-F1
#
_entry.id   AF-A0A497DCK1-F1
#
_cell.length_a   1.000
_cell.length_b   1.000
_cell.length_c   1.000
_cell.angle_alpha   90.00
_cell.angle_beta   90.00
_cell.angle_gamma   90.00
#
_symmetry.space_group_name_H-M   'P 1'
#
loop_
_entity.id
_entity.type
_entity.pdbx_description
1 polymer ?
#
loop_
_entity_poly.entity_id
_entity_poly.type
_entity_poly.pdbx_seq_one_letter_code
_entity_poly.pdbx_strand_id
1 'polypeptide(L)'
;MKRVFFSLFVLLLSMQGFAQEGDSVYLFSYFINNGEDGLHLAYSEDGLSWKALNENGSFLRPEAGKDRLMRDPCIIQTPDGTFHMVWTVSWGEKGIGYAWSSDLIHWSKQQYIPVMEHEKKARNCWAPEIFYDEENEEFMIFWSTTIPGHFPETDGMGDGKNNHRMYYVTSKDMVNFSETALLYDPGFNSIDGTLLKHGSSYLMFLKDETRHPVAQKNIRVSTANAMTGPWSPASEPIYDEDWAEGPTIGRIAERWILYFDRYTADSFGAMSSTDLVHWEDISDQLSFPEGTRHGSILKVSRSVVDILRGQQSTKPNIVLFYVDDMGWQDSSEPFYSEETQLNKNYHTPQMEQLAKEGMKFTQAYACAVCSPSRISLMTGMNAARHQVTNWTLRKNKSPDPENNEITPPEWNMNGMTQGEEVPLTTKAITLPQLLNESGYRTIHVGKAHFGAIGTPGENPLNLGFDVNIAGHAAGGPGSYLGEHNFSASWRDGGHIWDVPGLEKYHGQDIFLSEALTIEANREIDRAVEDNKPFYLYLSHYAIHAPWEKDKRYFQKYLDEGLSEFEATYASMIEGMDRSLGDIMENLKQHDIWDNTIIIFMSDNGQHRNVPLNKPLRGHKLLPYEGGIRVPLIVYWPGHVSPGSVSGQYVIVEDLFPTILEMAQAEYRSRVTQVVDGLSFVPYLENPEKEDEVRPLFWHFPHTYDQFPYSTVRKGDWKLIYRHLDQSLELYNLRTDLSETHNLAKEEAEIRNELASLLSDHLREVNAGMPVLTKNDKPVPYPDEVK
;
A
#
# COMPACT_ATOMS: atom_id res chain seq x y z
N MET A 1 -41.39 -47.43 -26.60
CA MET A 1 -41.66 -46.02 -26.95
C MET A 1 -40.74 -45.15 -26.10
N LYS A 2 -40.08 -44.20 -26.76
CA LYS A 2 -38.99 -43.32 -26.27
C LYS A 2 -39.41 -42.45 -25.07
N ARG A 3 -38.48 -42.16 -24.14
CA ARG A 3 -38.04 -40.80 -23.73
C ARG A 3 -37.07 -40.88 -22.53
N VAL A 4 -35.79 -40.58 -22.75
CA VAL A 4 -35.06 -39.32 -22.43
C VAL A 4 -34.48 -39.35 -21.00
N PHE A 5 -33.21 -39.73 -20.90
CA PHE A 5 -32.31 -39.36 -19.80
C PHE A 5 -31.78 -37.96 -20.10
N PHE A 6 -32.02 -37.01 -19.20
CA PHE A 6 -31.37 -35.70 -19.20
C PHE A 6 -30.27 -35.76 -18.13
N SER A 7 -29.02 -35.91 -18.56
CA SER A 7 -27.86 -35.62 -17.73
C SER A 7 -27.66 -34.10 -17.74
N LEU A 8 -27.78 -33.45 -16.59
CA LEU A 8 -27.39 -32.06 -16.43
C LEU A 8 -25.86 -31.97 -16.54
N PHE A 9 -25.38 -31.39 -17.62
CA PHE A 9 -24.01 -30.93 -17.78
C PHE A 9 -23.86 -29.68 -16.91
N VAL A 10 -23.10 -29.76 -15.82
CA VAL A 10 -22.63 -28.58 -15.09
C VAL A 10 -21.46 -28.03 -15.89
N LEU A 11 -21.69 -26.96 -16.65
CA LEU A 11 -20.61 -26.14 -17.20
C LEU A 11 -19.96 -25.41 -16.01
N LEU A 12 -18.86 -25.96 -15.52
CA LEU A 12 -17.85 -25.20 -14.78
C LEU A 12 -17.19 -24.24 -15.77
N LEU A 13 -17.74 -23.03 -15.88
CA LEU A 13 -17.02 -21.88 -16.43
C LEU A 13 -15.97 -21.49 -15.38
N SER A 14 -14.75 -21.98 -15.58
CA SER A 14 -13.57 -21.41 -14.95
C SER A 14 -13.45 -19.96 -15.41
N MET A 15 -13.83 -19.02 -14.55
CA MET A 15 -13.39 -17.63 -14.68
C MET A 15 -11.89 -17.61 -14.35
N GLN A 16 -11.06 -17.89 -15.34
CA GLN A 16 -9.71 -17.35 -15.37
C GLN A 16 -9.86 -15.85 -15.55
N GLY A 17 -9.37 -15.08 -14.59
CA GLY A 17 -9.27 -13.63 -14.71
C GLY A 17 -8.39 -13.31 -15.90
N PHE A 18 -9.00 -12.99 -17.03
CA PHE A 18 -8.31 -12.28 -18.09
C PHE A 18 -8.16 -10.84 -17.62
N ALA A 19 -6.95 -10.48 -17.17
CA ALA A 19 -6.52 -9.11 -17.24
C ALA A 19 -6.77 -8.64 -18.69
N GLN A 20 -7.42 -7.48 -18.84
CA GLN A 20 -7.71 -6.91 -20.13
C GLN A 20 -6.38 -6.67 -20.87
N GLU A 21 -6.22 -7.25 -22.06
CA GLU A 21 -4.97 -7.27 -22.83
C GLU A 21 -4.49 -5.88 -23.31
N GLY A 22 -5.18 -4.80 -22.93
CA GLY A 22 -4.97 -3.43 -23.38
C GLY A 22 -3.99 -2.58 -22.55
N ASP A 23 -3.67 -2.97 -21.31
CA ASP A 23 -2.97 -2.06 -20.36
C ASP A 23 -1.49 -2.42 -20.15
N SER A 24 -0.99 -3.42 -20.87
CA SER A 24 0.41 -3.85 -20.76
C SER A 24 1.28 -3.22 -21.85
N VAL A 25 2.45 -2.73 -21.45
CA VAL A 25 3.48 -2.18 -22.34
C VAL A 25 4.76 -2.99 -22.16
N TYR A 26 5.58 -3.09 -23.20
CA TYR A 26 6.86 -3.78 -23.13
C TYR A 26 7.98 -2.78 -22.86
N LEU A 27 8.88 -3.12 -21.95
CA LEU A 27 10.14 -2.41 -21.72
C LEU A 27 11.30 -3.25 -22.25
N PHE A 28 12.32 -2.57 -22.74
CA PHE A 28 13.60 -3.14 -23.14
C PHE A 28 14.71 -2.40 -22.39
N SER A 29 15.44 -3.11 -21.56
CA SER A 29 16.65 -2.58 -20.93
C SER A 29 17.83 -2.80 -21.84
N TYR A 30 18.71 -1.80 -21.99
CA TYR A 30 19.87 -1.91 -22.87
C TYR A 30 21.00 -1.00 -22.39
N PHE A 31 22.15 -1.12 -23.05
CA PHE A 31 23.26 -0.19 -22.89
C PHE A 31 23.73 0.33 -24.26
N ILE A 32 24.49 1.42 -24.23
CA ILE A 32 25.14 2.01 -25.41
C ILE A 32 26.66 1.89 -25.28
N ASN A 33 27.37 1.95 -26.41
CA ASN A 33 28.83 1.84 -26.45
C ASN A 33 29.35 0.59 -25.70
N ASN A 34 30.12 0.74 -24.62
CA ASN A 34 30.52 -0.39 -23.78
C ASN A 34 29.86 -0.41 -22.40
N GLY A 35 28.79 0.36 -22.19
CA GLY A 35 28.07 0.40 -20.91
C GLY A 35 28.64 1.38 -19.89
N GLU A 36 29.48 2.33 -20.30
CA GLU A 36 30.06 3.34 -19.41
C GLU A 36 29.02 4.34 -18.87
N ASP A 37 27.96 4.62 -19.65
CA ASP A 37 26.93 5.58 -19.25
C ASP A 37 25.85 4.96 -18.35
N GLY A 38 25.60 3.65 -18.49
CA GLY A 38 24.72 2.89 -17.59
C GLY A 38 23.48 2.30 -18.23
N LEU A 39 22.40 2.23 -17.45
CA LEU A 39 21.12 1.64 -17.85
C LEU A 39 20.35 2.58 -18.76
N HIS A 40 19.95 2.09 -19.93
CA HIS A 40 18.97 2.75 -20.80
C HIS A 40 17.71 1.90 -20.91
N LEU A 41 16.57 2.56 -21.11
CA LEU A 41 15.27 1.91 -21.24
C LEU A 41 14.57 2.40 -22.50
N ALA A 42 13.91 1.49 -23.21
CA ALA A 42 13.01 1.78 -24.31
C ALA A 42 11.67 1.08 -24.07
N TYR A 43 10.59 1.63 -24.62
CA TYR A 43 9.26 1.02 -24.52
C TYR A 43 8.69 0.73 -25.91
N SER A 44 7.79 -0.26 -25.97
CA SER A 44 7.05 -0.62 -27.17
C SER A 44 5.65 -1.12 -26.81
N GLU A 45 4.66 -0.77 -27.64
CA GLU A 45 3.28 -1.26 -27.51
C GLU A 45 3.02 -2.50 -28.37
N ASP A 46 3.77 -2.66 -29.47
CA ASP A 46 3.64 -3.75 -30.43
C ASP A 46 4.80 -4.76 -30.37
N GLY A 47 5.82 -4.47 -29.55
CA GLY A 47 7.06 -5.24 -29.44
C GLY A 47 7.98 -5.13 -30.66
N LEU A 48 7.65 -4.32 -31.67
CA LEU A 48 8.42 -4.18 -32.90
C LEU A 48 9.06 -2.80 -33.00
N SER A 49 8.32 -1.77 -32.61
CA SER A 49 8.72 -0.37 -32.65
C SER A 49 9.11 0.10 -31.25
N TRP A 50 10.41 0.19 -30.97
CA TRP A 50 10.95 0.57 -29.67
C TRP A 50 11.34 2.05 -29.64
N LYS A 51 10.85 2.77 -28.63
CA LYS A 51 11.12 4.19 -28.42
C LYS A 51 11.93 4.39 -27.15
N ALA A 52 13.04 5.11 -27.25
CA ALA A 52 13.86 5.43 -26.08
C ALA A 52 13.06 6.25 -25.05
N LEU A 53 13.28 5.93 -23.78
CA LEU A 53 12.85 6.75 -22.64
C LEU A 53 13.95 7.74 -22.27
N ASN A 54 13.61 8.79 -21.51
CA ASN A 54 14.54 9.81 -21.03
C ASN A 54 15.45 10.42 -22.12
N GLU A 55 14.92 10.65 -23.33
CA GLU A 55 15.69 11.15 -24.48
C GLU A 55 16.94 10.31 -24.80
N ASN A 56 16.88 8.99 -24.56
CA ASN A 56 17.99 8.05 -24.65
C ASN A 56 19.11 8.29 -23.63
N GLY A 57 18.84 9.02 -22.54
CA GLY A 57 19.74 9.22 -21.41
C GLY A 57 19.68 8.08 -20.39
N SER A 58 20.80 7.87 -19.69
CA SER A 58 20.93 6.84 -18.66
C SER A 58 20.02 7.09 -17.44
N PHE A 59 19.36 6.03 -16.97
CA PHE A 59 18.53 5.98 -15.76
C PHE A 59 19.35 5.63 -14.51
N LEU A 60 20.45 4.89 -14.67
CA LEU A 60 21.32 4.49 -13.58
C LEU A 60 22.76 4.37 -14.06
N ARG A 61 23.66 5.18 -13.49
CA ARG A 61 25.10 5.11 -13.80
C ARG A 61 25.77 3.98 -13.02
N PRO A 62 26.73 3.24 -13.59
CA PRO A 62 27.42 2.15 -12.90
C PRO A 62 28.37 2.65 -11.80
N GLU A 63 28.26 2.03 -10.63
CA GLU A 63 29.17 2.21 -9.49
C GLU A 63 29.77 0.89 -9.01
N ALA A 64 29.13 -0.25 -9.29
CA ALA A 64 29.64 -1.58 -8.96
C ALA A 64 30.84 -1.98 -9.82
N GLY A 65 31.78 -2.71 -9.21
CA GLY A 65 33.03 -3.13 -9.85
C GLY A 65 34.07 -2.00 -9.94
N LYS A 66 35.30 -2.37 -10.33
CA LYS A 66 36.42 -1.44 -10.50
C LYS A 66 36.32 -0.64 -11.78
N ASP A 67 35.89 -1.29 -12.86
CA ASP A 67 35.79 -0.65 -14.17
C ASP A 67 34.51 0.18 -14.33
N ARG A 68 33.53 -0.02 -13.44
CA ARG A 68 32.25 0.69 -13.42
C ARG A 68 31.57 0.63 -14.78
N LEU A 69 31.38 -0.58 -15.30
CA LEU A 69 30.60 -0.82 -16.50
C LEU A 69 29.21 -1.35 -16.12
N MET A 70 28.22 -1.05 -16.97
CA MET A 70 26.92 -1.70 -16.97
C MET A 70 26.64 -2.24 -18.37
N ARG A 71 27.08 -3.48 -18.61
CA ARG A 71 26.75 -4.20 -19.84
C ARG A 71 25.74 -5.27 -19.55
N ASP A 72 24.92 -5.56 -20.56
CA ASP A 72 23.97 -6.66 -20.56
C ASP A 72 23.01 -6.57 -19.36
N PRO A 73 22.35 -5.41 -19.13
CA PRO A 73 21.42 -5.29 -18.01
C PRO A 73 20.24 -6.24 -18.22
N CYS A 74 20.02 -7.13 -17.25
CA CYS A 74 18.86 -8.01 -17.20
C CYS A 74 17.94 -7.57 -16.07
N ILE A 75 16.70 -7.20 -16.39
CA ILE A 75 15.68 -6.76 -15.42
C ILE A 75 14.50 -7.73 -15.42
N ILE A 76 14.10 -8.16 -14.22
CA ILE A 76 12.82 -8.84 -13.98
C ILE A 76 11.98 -8.08 -12.96
N GLN A 77 10.66 -8.35 -12.95
CA GLN A 77 9.77 -7.88 -11.90
C GLN A 77 9.22 -9.10 -11.12
N THR A 78 9.29 -9.07 -9.81
CA THR A 78 8.72 -10.11 -8.93
C THR A 78 7.25 -9.82 -8.61
N PRO A 79 6.48 -10.82 -8.11
CA PRO A 79 5.04 -10.66 -7.83
C PRO A 79 4.67 -9.57 -6.82
N ASP A 80 5.62 -9.15 -5.98
CA ASP A 80 5.47 -8.02 -5.03
C ASP A 80 5.63 -6.64 -5.71
N GLY A 81 5.92 -6.62 -7.02
CA GLY A 81 6.12 -5.41 -7.81
C GLY A 81 7.57 -4.93 -7.88
N THR A 82 8.50 -5.57 -7.16
CA THR A 82 9.91 -5.16 -7.10
C THR A 82 10.64 -5.50 -8.40
N PHE A 83 11.39 -4.54 -8.94
CA PHE A 83 12.29 -4.75 -10.07
C PHE A 83 13.67 -5.15 -9.59
N HIS A 84 14.22 -6.23 -10.13
CA HIS A 84 15.57 -6.70 -9.83
C HIS A 84 16.44 -6.64 -11.09
N MET A 85 17.64 -6.09 -10.99
CA MET A 85 18.57 -5.96 -12.09
C MET A 85 19.94 -6.58 -11.79
N VAL A 86 20.47 -7.35 -12.74
CA VAL A 86 21.86 -7.82 -12.76
C VAL A 86 22.57 -7.35 -14.04
N TRP A 87 23.90 -7.18 -13.98
CA TRP A 87 24.70 -6.74 -15.13
C TRP A 87 26.19 -7.12 -15.03
N THR A 88 26.88 -7.07 -16.17
CA THR A 88 28.34 -7.23 -16.27
C THR A 88 29.06 -5.96 -15.82
N VAL A 89 29.93 -6.06 -14.80
CA VAL A 89 30.61 -4.89 -14.19
C VAL A 89 31.98 -4.55 -14.80
N SER A 90 32.60 -5.49 -15.50
CA SER A 90 33.98 -5.37 -16.02
C SER A 90 34.28 -6.44 -17.08
N TRP A 91 35.29 -6.18 -17.91
CA TRP A 91 35.86 -7.17 -18.83
C TRP A 91 36.65 -8.29 -18.14
N GLY A 92 37.16 -8.09 -16.91
CA GLY A 92 38.09 -9.02 -16.26
C GLY A 92 37.80 -9.34 -14.79
N GLU A 93 36.73 -8.77 -14.22
CA GLU A 93 36.33 -9.10 -12.85
C GLU A 93 35.50 -10.39 -12.78
N LYS A 94 35.40 -10.93 -11.57
CA LYS A 94 34.83 -12.25 -11.28
C LYS A 94 33.52 -12.16 -10.50
N GLY A 95 32.83 -11.05 -10.69
CA GLY A 95 31.57 -10.76 -10.05
C GLY A 95 30.65 -10.04 -11.01
N ILE A 96 29.43 -9.81 -10.54
CA ILE A 96 28.34 -9.17 -11.27
C ILE A 96 27.76 -8.05 -10.44
N GLY A 97 27.08 -7.12 -11.10
CA GLY A 97 26.36 -6.04 -10.43
C GLY A 97 24.96 -6.48 -10.05
N TYR A 98 24.44 -5.93 -8.96
CA TYR A 98 23.06 -6.11 -8.55
C TYR A 98 22.48 -4.83 -7.93
N ALA A 99 21.24 -4.53 -8.27
CA ALA A 99 20.41 -3.51 -7.65
C ALA A 99 18.93 -3.86 -7.83
N TRP A 100 18.09 -3.32 -6.96
CA TRP A 100 16.63 -3.41 -7.09
C TRP A 100 15.99 -2.01 -7.04
N SER A 101 14.75 -1.91 -7.48
CA SER A 101 13.95 -0.68 -7.49
C SER A 101 12.46 -1.00 -7.42
N SER A 102 11.66 -0.11 -6.83
CA SER A 102 10.19 -0.21 -6.89
C SER A 102 9.59 0.53 -8.09
N ASP A 103 10.35 1.38 -8.79
CA ASP A 103 9.82 2.29 -9.82
C ASP A 103 10.73 2.49 -11.05
N LEU A 104 11.85 1.75 -11.14
CA LEU A 104 12.89 1.85 -12.19
C LEU A 104 13.62 3.21 -12.26
N ILE A 105 13.34 4.14 -11.35
CA ILE A 105 13.95 5.46 -11.25
C ILE A 105 14.87 5.53 -10.03
N HIS A 106 14.34 5.17 -8.87
CA HIS A 106 15.05 5.15 -7.60
C HIS A 106 15.56 3.74 -7.34
N TRP A 107 16.87 3.58 -7.47
CA TRP A 107 17.54 2.31 -7.30
C TRP A 107 18.18 2.18 -5.92
N SER A 108 18.13 0.98 -5.37
CA SER A 108 18.92 0.58 -4.21
C SER A 108 20.41 0.85 -4.45
N LYS A 109 21.20 0.95 -3.37
CA LYS A 109 22.65 0.99 -3.49
C LYS A 109 23.17 -0.22 -4.26
N GLN A 110 23.95 0.02 -5.31
CA GLN A 110 24.51 -1.03 -6.15
C GLN A 110 25.45 -1.94 -5.35
N GLN A 111 25.33 -3.23 -5.62
CA GLN A 111 26.10 -4.30 -5.00
C GLN A 111 27.00 -4.99 -6.03
N TYR A 112 28.14 -5.48 -5.58
CA TYR A 112 29.00 -6.38 -6.35
C TYR A 112 28.88 -7.78 -5.75
N ILE A 113 28.33 -8.72 -6.51
CA ILE A 113 28.16 -10.11 -6.09
C ILE A 113 29.36 -10.93 -6.60
N PRO A 114 30.22 -11.47 -5.72
CA PRO A 114 31.49 -12.09 -6.07
C PRO A 114 31.35 -13.55 -6.56
N VAL A 115 30.46 -13.79 -7.52
CA VAL A 115 30.02 -15.14 -7.92
C VAL A 115 31.12 -16.09 -8.39
N MET A 116 32.26 -15.60 -8.90
CA MET A 116 33.40 -16.43 -9.33
C MET A 116 34.71 -16.11 -8.63
N GLU A 117 34.72 -15.31 -7.56
CA GLU A 117 35.98 -14.93 -6.89
C GLU A 117 36.73 -16.13 -6.28
N HIS A 118 35.98 -17.16 -5.87
CA HIS A 118 36.51 -18.41 -5.36
C HIS A 118 37.33 -19.20 -6.41
N GLU A 119 37.02 -19.03 -7.70
CA GLU A 119 37.69 -19.72 -8.80
C GLU A 119 38.89 -18.91 -9.32
N LYS A 120 40.10 -19.37 -8.95
CA LYS A 120 41.34 -18.65 -9.24
C LYS A 120 41.60 -18.48 -10.73
N LYS A 121 41.24 -19.47 -11.55
CA LYS A 121 41.48 -19.46 -13.00
C LYS A 121 40.39 -18.75 -13.80
N ALA A 122 39.23 -18.45 -13.20
CA ALA A 122 38.17 -17.71 -13.86
C ALA A 122 38.72 -16.39 -14.42
N ARG A 123 38.38 -16.08 -15.66
CA ARG A 123 38.81 -14.84 -16.33
C ARG A 123 37.81 -13.70 -16.21
N ASN A 124 36.52 -14.02 -16.09
CA ASN A 124 35.44 -13.06 -16.28
C ASN A 124 34.12 -13.57 -15.68
N CYS A 125 33.14 -12.69 -15.53
CA CYS A 125 31.72 -12.98 -15.37
C CYS A 125 30.93 -12.06 -16.31
N TRP A 126 30.41 -12.59 -17.41
CA TRP A 126 29.76 -11.81 -18.46
C TRP A 126 28.33 -12.27 -18.72
N ALA A 127 27.53 -11.34 -19.24
CA ALA A 127 26.12 -11.50 -19.59
C ALA A 127 25.33 -12.23 -18.51
N PRO A 128 25.26 -11.68 -17.28
CA PRO A 128 24.44 -12.25 -16.25
C PRO A 128 22.96 -12.01 -16.54
N GLU A 129 22.16 -13.02 -16.25
CA GLU A 129 20.72 -13.02 -16.40
C GLU A 129 20.09 -13.50 -15.09
N ILE A 130 18.92 -12.95 -14.77
CA ILE A 130 18.17 -13.25 -13.56
C ILE A 130 16.80 -13.81 -13.93
N PHE A 131 16.39 -14.84 -13.21
CA PHE A 131 15.09 -15.48 -13.36
C PHE A 131 14.48 -15.72 -11.98
N TYR A 132 13.18 -15.54 -11.84
CA TYR A 132 12.45 -15.84 -10.60
C TYR A 132 11.46 -16.98 -10.83
N ASP A 133 11.63 -18.09 -10.10
CA ASP A 133 10.69 -19.20 -10.10
C ASP A 133 9.61 -18.96 -9.04
N GLU A 134 8.48 -18.40 -9.47
CA GLU A 134 7.33 -18.09 -8.62
C GLU A 134 6.83 -19.30 -7.81
N GLU A 135 6.98 -20.52 -8.33
CA GLU A 135 6.49 -21.74 -7.68
C GLU A 135 7.29 -22.11 -6.43
N ASN A 136 8.58 -21.78 -6.42
CA ASN A 136 9.50 -22.09 -5.32
C ASN A 136 9.95 -20.85 -4.54
N GLU A 137 9.51 -19.67 -4.97
CA GLU A 137 9.91 -18.34 -4.48
C GLU A 137 11.45 -18.23 -4.42
N GLU A 138 12.11 -18.58 -5.53
CA GLU A 138 13.57 -18.66 -5.62
C GLU A 138 14.08 -17.97 -6.88
N PHE A 139 15.11 -17.15 -6.70
CA PHE A 139 15.87 -16.54 -7.78
C PHE A 139 16.95 -17.50 -8.28
N MET A 140 17.17 -17.49 -9.59
CA MET A 140 18.38 -18.00 -10.21
C MET A 140 19.09 -16.86 -10.94
N ILE A 141 20.38 -16.69 -10.66
CA ILE A 141 21.25 -15.83 -11.45
C ILE A 141 22.23 -16.74 -12.18
N PHE A 142 22.35 -16.57 -13.49
CA PHE A 142 23.31 -17.31 -14.29
C PHE A 142 24.10 -16.38 -15.20
N TRP A 143 25.34 -16.77 -15.52
CA TRP A 143 26.29 -15.94 -16.27
C TRP A 143 27.30 -16.83 -16.99
N SER A 144 28.14 -16.21 -17.82
CA SER A 144 29.13 -16.93 -18.63
C SER A 144 30.57 -16.64 -18.20
N THR A 145 31.36 -17.69 -17.98
CA THR A 145 32.75 -17.59 -17.52
C THR A 145 33.69 -18.50 -18.31
N THR A 146 34.86 -17.96 -18.68
CA THR A 146 35.99 -18.77 -19.16
C THR A 146 36.86 -19.23 -17.99
N ILE A 147 37.05 -20.54 -17.86
CA ILE A 147 38.04 -21.17 -16.96
C ILE A 147 39.07 -21.93 -17.81
N PRO A 148 40.30 -21.42 -17.99
CA PRO A 148 41.30 -22.05 -18.85
C PRO A 148 41.61 -23.51 -18.48
N GLY A 149 41.52 -24.39 -19.49
CA GLY A 149 41.80 -25.82 -19.38
C GLY A 149 40.67 -26.65 -18.75
N HIS A 150 39.50 -26.07 -18.51
CA HIS A 150 38.35 -26.78 -17.95
C HIS A 150 37.55 -27.56 -19.02
N PHE A 151 37.54 -27.05 -20.27
CA PHE A 151 36.88 -27.66 -21.42
C PHE A 151 37.86 -27.81 -22.61
N PRO A 152 38.87 -28.69 -22.49
CA PRO A 152 40.00 -28.76 -23.42
C PRO A 152 39.60 -29.07 -24.87
N GLU A 153 38.45 -29.69 -25.09
CA GLU A 153 37.91 -30.02 -26.42
C GLU A 153 37.57 -28.79 -27.25
N THR A 154 37.30 -27.66 -26.58
CA THR A 154 36.83 -26.40 -27.19
C THR A 154 37.79 -25.22 -26.95
N ASP A 155 38.95 -25.49 -26.37
CA ASP A 155 39.94 -24.46 -26.04
C ASP A 155 40.50 -23.77 -27.30
N GLY A 156 40.50 -22.44 -27.28
CA GLY A 156 40.98 -21.62 -28.39
C GLY A 156 40.00 -21.49 -29.56
N MET A 157 38.79 -22.05 -29.44
CA MET A 157 37.74 -21.88 -30.46
C MET A 157 37.04 -20.53 -30.39
N GLY A 158 37.09 -19.81 -29.25
CA GLY A 158 36.48 -18.48 -29.08
C GLY A 158 37.40 -17.29 -29.35
N ASP A 159 36.82 -16.09 -29.32
CA ASP A 159 37.57 -14.83 -29.43
C ASP A 159 38.53 -14.66 -28.23
N GLY A 160 39.75 -14.16 -28.48
CA GLY A 160 40.69 -13.83 -27.39
C GLY A 160 41.15 -15.00 -26.50
N LYS A 161 41.13 -16.25 -26.98
CA LYS A 161 41.33 -17.50 -26.19
C LYS A 161 40.24 -17.74 -25.15
N ASN A 162 39.05 -17.14 -25.30
CA ASN A 162 37.93 -17.43 -24.43
C ASN A 162 37.28 -18.77 -24.79
N ASN A 163 36.69 -19.40 -23.78
CA ASN A 163 36.00 -20.68 -23.87
C ASN A 163 34.99 -20.74 -22.69
N HIS A 164 33.89 -20.03 -22.87
CA HIS A 164 32.85 -19.80 -21.87
C HIS A 164 31.96 -21.03 -21.71
N ARG A 165 31.47 -21.20 -20.47
CA ARG A 165 30.28 -21.97 -20.12
C ARG A 165 29.42 -21.19 -19.16
N MET A 166 28.15 -21.60 -19.07
CA MET A 166 27.18 -20.97 -18.19
C MET A 166 27.25 -21.58 -16.80
N TYR A 167 27.29 -20.72 -15.78
CA TYR A 167 27.30 -21.05 -14.36
C TYR A 167 26.14 -20.34 -13.68
N TYR A 168 25.70 -20.83 -12.53
CA TYR A 168 24.59 -20.23 -11.80
C TYR A 168 24.78 -20.28 -10.27
N VAL A 169 24.00 -19.44 -9.60
CA VAL A 169 23.64 -19.54 -8.18
C VAL A 169 22.13 -19.42 -8.03
N THR A 170 21.58 -19.95 -6.94
CA THR A 170 20.22 -19.64 -6.51
C THR A 170 20.21 -18.84 -5.20
N SER A 171 19.12 -18.12 -4.95
CA SER A 171 18.91 -17.36 -3.73
C SER A 171 17.42 -17.18 -3.47
N LYS A 172 17.00 -17.13 -2.20
CA LYS A 172 15.63 -16.77 -1.81
C LYS A 172 15.46 -15.31 -1.42
N ASP A 173 16.55 -14.64 -1.08
CA ASP A 173 16.54 -13.31 -0.46
C ASP A 173 17.48 -12.31 -1.16
N MET A 174 18.17 -12.74 -2.22
CA MET A 174 19.21 -11.96 -2.92
C MET A 174 20.36 -11.50 -2.01
N VAL A 175 20.54 -12.16 -0.87
CA VAL A 175 21.61 -11.92 0.11
C VAL A 175 22.45 -13.18 0.30
N ASN A 176 21.79 -14.32 0.49
CA ASN A 176 22.40 -15.64 0.65
C ASN A 176 22.32 -16.41 -0.66
N PHE A 177 23.47 -16.80 -1.20
CA PHE A 177 23.58 -17.50 -2.48
C PHE A 177 24.06 -18.93 -2.27
N SER A 178 23.56 -19.84 -3.11
CA SER A 178 24.09 -21.20 -3.21
C SER A 178 25.57 -21.21 -3.62
N GLU A 179 26.23 -22.36 -3.48
CA GLU A 179 27.51 -22.56 -4.15
C GLU A 179 27.32 -22.45 -5.67
N THR A 180 28.32 -21.90 -6.34
CA THR A 180 28.33 -21.81 -7.80
C THR A 180 28.40 -23.18 -8.44
N ALA A 181 27.50 -23.44 -9.39
CA ALA A 181 27.46 -24.69 -10.15
C ALA A 181 27.50 -24.42 -11.65
N LEU A 182 27.98 -25.41 -12.41
CA LEU A 182 27.88 -25.39 -13.87
C LEU A 182 26.41 -25.55 -14.25
N LEU A 183 25.85 -24.56 -14.96
CA LEU A 183 24.50 -24.64 -15.49
C LEU A 183 24.47 -25.51 -16.73
N TYR A 184 25.36 -25.24 -17.69
CA TYR A 184 25.29 -25.90 -18.99
C TYR A 184 26.62 -25.97 -19.74
N ASP A 185 26.89 -27.16 -20.29
CA ASP A 185 27.94 -27.44 -21.27
C ASP A 185 27.33 -28.11 -22.51
N PRO A 186 27.12 -27.35 -23.61
CA PRO A 186 26.59 -27.91 -24.86
C PRO A 186 27.65 -28.59 -25.74
N GLY A 187 28.93 -28.62 -25.32
CA GLY A 187 30.03 -29.11 -26.14
C GLY A 187 30.64 -28.07 -27.09
N PHE A 188 30.29 -26.79 -26.96
CA PHE A 188 30.87 -25.65 -27.69
C PHE A 188 31.01 -24.42 -26.78
N ASN A 189 31.79 -23.43 -27.20
CA ASN A 189 31.97 -22.17 -26.49
C ASN A 189 30.63 -21.42 -26.39
N SER A 190 30.04 -21.34 -25.19
CA SER A 190 28.66 -20.86 -25.00
C SER A 190 28.62 -19.65 -24.08
N ILE A 191 27.92 -18.60 -24.51
CA ILE A 191 27.74 -17.33 -23.82
C ILE A 191 26.31 -16.81 -24.07
N ASP A 192 25.90 -15.73 -23.40
CA ASP A 192 24.65 -14.99 -23.59
C ASP A 192 23.41 -15.89 -23.64
N GLY A 193 22.78 -16.10 -22.48
CA GLY A 193 21.62 -16.97 -22.37
C GLY A 193 20.41 -16.28 -21.77
N THR A 194 19.21 -16.65 -22.22
CA THR A 194 17.94 -16.23 -21.59
C THR A 194 17.06 -17.43 -21.29
N LEU A 195 16.28 -17.37 -20.21
CA LEU A 195 15.46 -18.46 -19.71
C LEU A 195 13.97 -18.17 -19.89
N LEU A 196 13.21 -19.16 -20.34
CA LEU A 196 11.77 -19.11 -20.45
C LEU A 196 11.11 -20.33 -19.78
N LYS A 197 10.20 -20.11 -18.82
CA LYS A 197 9.29 -21.16 -18.34
C LYS A 197 8.12 -21.30 -19.32
N HIS A 198 7.93 -22.49 -19.88
CA HIS A 198 6.86 -22.80 -20.83
C HIS A 198 6.14 -24.10 -20.44
N GLY A 199 4.93 -23.96 -19.90
CA GLY A 199 4.22 -25.10 -19.30
C GLY A 199 5.00 -25.67 -18.12
N SER A 200 5.28 -26.97 -18.14
CA SER A 200 6.07 -27.66 -17.12
C SER A 200 7.57 -27.75 -17.44
N SER A 201 8.03 -27.08 -18.49
CA SER A 201 9.41 -27.16 -18.97
C SER A 201 10.05 -25.78 -19.03
N TYR A 202 11.38 -25.79 -19.08
CA TYR A 202 12.22 -24.62 -19.22
C TYR A 202 12.93 -24.67 -20.57
N LEU A 203 12.97 -23.55 -21.27
CA LEU A 203 13.74 -23.35 -22.47
C LEU A 203 14.87 -22.37 -22.15
N MET A 204 16.07 -22.65 -22.63
CA MET A 204 17.20 -21.73 -22.59
C MET A 204 17.63 -21.42 -24.01
N PHE A 205 17.53 -20.17 -24.40
CA PHE A 205 18.09 -19.66 -25.65
C PHE A 205 19.51 -19.20 -25.36
N LEU A 206 20.47 -19.62 -26.16
CA LEU A 206 21.90 -19.39 -25.91
C LEU A 206 22.67 -19.12 -27.20
N LYS A 207 23.78 -18.38 -27.10
CA LYS A 207 24.69 -18.12 -28.22
C LYS A 207 25.80 -19.17 -28.30
N ASP A 208 26.03 -19.68 -29.51
CA ASP A 208 27.25 -20.39 -29.88
C ASP A 208 28.34 -19.38 -30.25
N GLU A 209 29.26 -19.13 -29.33
CA GLU A 209 30.32 -18.12 -29.43
C GLU A 209 31.56 -18.63 -30.19
N THR A 210 31.46 -19.82 -30.81
CA THR A 210 32.54 -20.42 -31.58
C THR A 210 32.98 -19.52 -32.74
N ARG A 211 34.29 -19.26 -32.82
CA ARG A 211 34.94 -18.45 -33.87
C ARG A 211 35.81 -19.28 -34.81
N HIS A 212 36.44 -20.33 -34.30
CA HIS A 212 37.38 -21.18 -35.04
C HIS A 212 37.00 -22.66 -34.91
N PRO A 213 37.20 -23.48 -35.95
CA PRO A 213 37.76 -23.12 -37.26
C PRO A 213 36.76 -22.35 -38.16
N VAL A 214 35.46 -22.47 -37.90
CA VAL A 214 34.39 -21.77 -38.62
C VAL A 214 33.54 -21.05 -37.59
N ALA A 215 33.27 -19.77 -37.82
CA ALA A 215 32.42 -18.98 -36.95
C ALA A 215 30.99 -19.55 -36.95
N GLN A 216 30.40 -19.72 -35.77
CA GLN A 216 29.00 -20.10 -35.59
C GLN A 216 28.18 -18.85 -35.28
N LYS A 217 28.43 -18.20 -34.13
CA LYS A 217 27.84 -16.90 -33.74
C LYS A 217 26.32 -16.87 -33.90
N ASN A 218 25.66 -17.99 -33.62
CA ASN A 218 24.22 -18.19 -33.81
C ASN A 218 23.51 -18.47 -32.49
N ILE A 219 22.19 -18.31 -32.50
CA ILE A 219 21.34 -18.64 -31.34
C ILE A 219 20.76 -20.04 -31.49
N ARG A 220 20.78 -20.81 -30.41
CA ARG A 220 20.21 -22.15 -30.30
C ARG A 220 19.33 -22.24 -29.07
N VAL A 221 18.52 -23.30 -28.98
CA VAL A 221 17.67 -23.56 -27.81
C VAL A 221 17.96 -24.93 -27.19
N SER A 222 17.91 -24.99 -25.87
CA SER A 222 17.93 -26.23 -25.07
C SER A 222 16.72 -26.28 -24.14
N THR A 223 16.35 -27.48 -23.69
CA THR A 223 15.17 -27.72 -22.85
C THR A 223 15.53 -28.48 -21.56
N ALA A 224 14.80 -28.21 -20.48
CA ALA A 224 14.90 -28.90 -19.19
C ALA A 224 13.55 -29.00 -18.48
N ASN A 225 13.47 -29.85 -17.44
CA ASN A 225 12.29 -29.96 -16.57
C ASN A 225 12.44 -29.15 -15.26
N ALA A 226 13.61 -28.53 -15.03
CA ALA A 226 13.89 -27.63 -13.92
C ALA A 226 14.81 -26.51 -14.41
N MET A 227 14.74 -25.32 -13.78
CA MET A 227 15.55 -24.17 -14.18
C MET A 227 17.06 -24.43 -14.09
N THR A 228 17.48 -25.37 -13.24
CA THR A 228 18.88 -25.77 -13.05
C THR A 228 19.32 -26.95 -13.92
N GLY A 229 18.45 -27.45 -14.81
CA GLY A 229 18.71 -28.61 -15.67
C GLY A 229 18.28 -29.96 -15.05
N PRO A 230 18.81 -31.09 -15.54
CA PRO A 230 19.76 -31.20 -16.65
C PRO A 230 19.15 -30.72 -17.98
N TRP A 231 19.99 -30.05 -18.77
CA TRP A 231 19.63 -29.49 -20.06
C TRP A 231 19.84 -30.49 -21.20
N SER A 232 18.94 -30.48 -22.19
CA SER A 232 19.09 -31.27 -23.42
C SER A 232 20.27 -30.80 -24.26
N PRO A 233 20.73 -31.58 -25.26
CA PRO A 233 21.59 -31.03 -26.32
C PRO A 233 20.94 -29.80 -26.96
N ALA A 234 21.78 -28.83 -27.36
CA ALA A 234 21.32 -27.62 -28.04
C ALA A 234 20.78 -27.98 -29.43
N SER A 235 19.77 -27.24 -29.87
CA SER A 235 19.17 -27.39 -31.20
C SER A 235 20.15 -27.05 -32.33
N GLU A 236 19.68 -27.28 -33.57
CA GLU A 236 20.22 -26.55 -34.72
C GLU A 236 19.99 -25.03 -34.55
N PRO A 237 20.77 -24.18 -35.25
CA PRO A 237 20.61 -22.73 -35.19
C PRO A 237 19.17 -22.29 -35.49
N ILE A 238 18.64 -21.41 -34.64
CA ILE A 238 17.37 -20.71 -34.89
C ILE A 238 17.57 -19.59 -35.91
N TYR A 239 18.74 -18.95 -35.87
CA TYR A 239 19.15 -17.86 -36.76
C TYR A 239 20.61 -18.05 -37.15
N ASP A 240 20.92 -18.03 -38.45
CA ASP A 240 22.27 -18.22 -39.00
C ASP A 240 22.64 -17.28 -40.15
N GLU A 241 21.85 -16.23 -40.40
CA GLU A 241 22.11 -15.28 -41.50
C GLU A 241 23.24 -14.27 -41.21
N ASP A 242 23.42 -13.89 -39.95
CA ASP A 242 24.50 -13.01 -39.47
C ASP A 242 24.90 -13.39 -38.03
N TRP A 243 25.85 -12.68 -37.44
CA TRP A 243 26.29 -12.91 -36.06
C TRP A 243 25.31 -12.29 -35.08
N ALA A 244 24.76 -13.13 -34.21
CA ALA A 244 23.79 -12.75 -33.19
C ALA A 244 24.42 -12.78 -31.79
N GLU A 245 24.02 -11.83 -30.95
CA GLU A 245 24.46 -11.68 -29.56
C GLU A 245 23.28 -11.36 -28.63
N GLY A 246 23.35 -11.78 -27.37
CA GLY A 246 22.38 -11.37 -26.35
C GLY A 246 20.92 -11.74 -26.65
N PRO A 247 20.57 -13.04 -26.78
CA PRO A 247 19.19 -13.43 -27.02
C PRO A 247 18.30 -13.03 -25.83
N THR A 248 17.14 -12.43 -26.10
CA THR A 248 16.08 -12.22 -25.10
C THR A 248 14.72 -12.53 -25.72
N ILE A 249 13.77 -13.06 -24.96
CA ILE A 249 12.50 -13.54 -25.50
C ILE A 249 11.30 -13.02 -24.72
N GLY A 250 10.27 -12.57 -25.44
CA GLY A 250 9.00 -12.13 -24.86
C GLY A 250 7.79 -12.68 -25.62
N ARG A 251 6.66 -12.82 -24.91
CA ARG A 251 5.37 -13.14 -25.54
C ARG A 251 4.63 -11.84 -25.86
N ILE A 252 4.39 -11.61 -27.15
CA ILE A 252 3.73 -10.43 -27.68
C ILE A 252 2.50 -10.86 -28.47
N ALA A 253 1.33 -10.50 -27.93
CA ALA A 253 0.05 -11.09 -28.33
C ALA A 253 0.16 -12.64 -28.38
N GLU A 254 -0.17 -13.23 -29.53
CA GLU A 254 -0.15 -14.69 -29.74
C GLU A 254 1.17 -15.22 -30.30
N ARG A 255 2.26 -14.46 -30.19
CA ARG A 255 3.57 -14.84 -30.72
C ARG A 255 4.67 -14.71 -29.67
N TRP A 256 5.68 -15.54 -29.81
CA TRP A 256 6.98 -15.38 -29.16
C TRP A 256 7.91 -14.63 -30.08
N ILE A 257 8.58 -13.61 -29.55
CA ILE A 257 9.59 -12.85 -30.29
C ILE A 257 10.92 -12.98 -29.54
N LEU A 258 11.90 -13.56 -30.22
CA LEU A 258 13.28 -13.72 -29.77
C LEU A 258 14.12 -12.61 -30.41
N TYR A 259 14.56 -11.64 -29.62
CA TYR A 259 15.41 -10.52 -30.03
C TYR A 259 16.88 -10.86 -29.82
N PHE A 260 17.75 -10.27 -30.64
CA PHE A 260 19.21 -10.38 -30.51
C PHE A 260 19.90 -9.21 -31.23
N ASP A 261 21.10 -8.88 -30.78
CA ASP A 261 21.96 -7.85 -31.38
C ASP A 261 22.72 -8.44 -32.60
N ARG A 262 22.53 -7.84 -33.77
CA ARG A 262 23.33 -8.10 -34.99
C ARG A 262 24.47 -7.09 -35.06
N TYR A 263 25.40 -7.22 -34.12
CA TYR A 263 26.44 -6.22 -33.85
C TYR A 263 27.40 -5.96 -35.01
N THR A 264 27.50 -6.87 -35.97
CA THR A 264 28.26 -6.70 -37.23
C THR A 264 27.53 -5.82 -38.25
N ALA A 265 26.20 -5.75 -38.15
CA ALA A 265 25.31 -4.96 -39.00
C ALA A 265 24.84 -3.66 -38.33
N ASP A 266 25.27 -3.38 -37.08
CA ASP A 266 24.85 -2.22 -36.29
C ASP A 266 23.31 -2.11 -36.19
N SER A 267 22.65 -3.24 -35.97
CA SER A 267 21.19 -3.33 -35.91
C SER A 267 20.72 -4.46 -34.98
N PHE A 268 19.46 -4.41 -34.54
CA PHE A 268 18.82 -5.54 -33.88
C PHE A 268 18.16 -6.48 -34.89
N GLY A 269 18.06 -7.75 -34.54
CA GLY A 269 17.30 -8.78 -35.25
C GLY A 269 16.25 -9.42 -34.34
N ALA A 270 15.25 -10.08 -34.96
CA ALA A 270 14.32 -10.91 -34.22
C ALA A 270 13.77 -12.08 -35.04
N MET A 271 13.54 -13.18 -34.34
CA MET A 271 12.82 -14.35 -34.84
C MET A 271 11.46 -14.45 -34.13
N SER A 272 10.40 -14.66 -34.90
CA SER A 272 9.02 -14.82 -34.41
C SER A 272 8.58 -16.29 -34.50
N SER A 273 7.87 -16.77 -33.50
CA SER A 273 7.30 -18.13 -33.47
C SER A 273 5.95 -18.18 -32.77
N THR A 274 5.04 -19.04 -33.23
CA THR A 274 3.78 -19.34 -32.53
C THR A 274 3.86 -20.60 -31.65
N ASP A 275 4.89 -21.42 -31.83
CA ASP A 275 5.01 -22.75 -31.21
C ASP A 275 6.40 -23.04 -30.58
N LEU A 276 7.31 -22.07 -30.62
CA LEU A 276 8.71 -22.16 -30.15
C LEU A 276 9.55 -23.21 -30.91
N VAL A 277 9.06 -23.71 -32.04
CA VAL A 277 9.72 -24.72 -32.88
C VAL A 277 10.02 -24.15 -34.26
N HIS A 278 9.03 -23.52 -34.89
CA HIS A 278 9.16 -22.92 -36.21
C HIS A 278 9.35 -21.42 -36.08
N TRP A 279 10.40 -20.89 -36.72
CA TRP A 279 10.82 -19.51 -36.58
C TRP A 279 10.78 -18.77 -37.92
N GLU A 280 10.28 -17.55 -37.89
CA GLU A 280 10.23 -16.61 -39.02
C GLU A 280 11.11 -15.41 -38.70
N ASP A 281 12.02 -15.04 -39.60
CA ASP A 281 12.82 -13.82 -39.45
C ASP A 281 11.94 -12.59 -39.69
N ILE A 282 11.83 -11.74 -38.67
CA ILE A 282 11.08 -10.49 -38.71
C ILE A 282 11.98 -9.28 -38.46
N SER A 283 13.28 -9.43 -38.62
CA SER A 283 14.29 -8.40 -38.35
C SER A 283 14.04 -7.10 -39.13
N ASP A 284 13.53 -7.18 -40.36
CA ASP A 284 13.19 -6.01 -41.19
C ASP A 284 11.98 -5.20 -40.67
N GLN A 285 11.25 -5.73 -39.68
CA GLN A 285 10.10 -5.07 -39.05
C GLN A 285 10.48 -4.34 -37.76
N LEU A 286 11.70 -4.55 -37.25
CA LEU A 286 12.16 -3.95 -36.00
C LEU A 286 12.64 -2.52 -36.18
N SER A 287 12.37 -1.70 -35.18
CA SER A 287 13.02 -0.41 -34.98
C SER A 287 13.45 -0.27 -33.53
N PHE A 288 14.73 -0.02 -33.30
CA PHE A 288 15.30 0.25 -31.99
C PHE A 288 15.95 1.64 -31.94
N PRO A 289 16.11 2.23 -30.74
CA PRO A 289 16.91 3.42 -30.57
C PRO A 289 18.34 3.26 -31.12
N GLU A 290 18.92 4.36 -31.56
CA GLU A 290 20.29 4.36 -32.09
C GLU A 290 21.30 3.96 -31.01
N GLY A 291 22.23 3.08 -31.37
CA GLY A 291 23.29 2.62 -30.48
C GLY A 291 22.84 1.61 -29.42
N THR A 292 21.59 1.14 -29.47
CA THR A 292 21.12 0.04 -28.62
C THR A 292 21.96 -1.21 -28.86
N ARG A 293 22.46 -1.79 -27.78
CA ARG A 293 23.18 -3.07 -27.75
C ARG A 293 22.57 -3.94 -26.68
N HIS A 294 22.63 -5.26 -26.88
CA HIS A 294 22.26 -6.35 -25.96
C HIS A 294 21.43 -5.92 -24.73
N GLY A 295 20.21 -6.44 -24.65
CA GLY A 295 19.28 -6.10 -23.60
C GLY A 295 18.30 -7.18 -23.24
N SER A 296 17.42 -6.90 -22.29
CA SER A 296 16.34 -7.79 -21.87
C SER A 296 14.98 -7.14 -22.01
N ILE A 297 14.00 -7.93 -22.48
CA ILE A 297 12.60 -7.53 -22.54
C ILE A 297 11.87 -7.91 -21.25
N LEU A 298 11.05 -6.99 -20.72
CA LEU A 298 10.09 -7.27 -19.67
C LEU A 298 8.73 -6.63 -19.98
N LYS A 299 7.66 -7.27 -19.52
CA LYS A 299 6.30 -6.75 -19.64
C LYS A 299 5.96 -5.99 -18.36
N VAL A 300 5.45 -4.76 -18.49
CA VAL A 300 5.06 -3.89 -17.36
C VAL A 300 3.68 -3.28 -17.58
N SER A 301 3.11 -2.68 -16.53
CA SER A 301 1.91 -1.85 -16.67
C SER A 301 2.24 -0.54 -17.40
N ARG A 302 1.24 0.03 -18.08
CA ARG A 302 1.37 1.32 -18.78
C ARG A 302 1.80 2.45 -17.84
N SER A 303 1.33 2.45 -16.61
CA SER A 303 1.67 3.45 -15.58
C SER A 303 3.17 3.55 -15.32
N VAL A 304 3.90 2.42 -15.30
CA VAL A 304 5.36 2.40 -15.17
C VAL A 304 6.01 3.21 -16.30
N VAL A 305 5.56 3.02 -17.54
CA VAL A 305 6.11 3.74 -18.69
C VAL A 305 5.76 5.22 -18.64
N ASP A 306 4.55 5.58 -18.23
CA ASP A 306 4.12 6.98 -18.16
C ASP A 306 4.86 7.75 -17.05
N ILE A 307 5.15 7.11 -15.93
CA ILE A 307 6.07 7.62 -14.88
C ILE A 307 7.47 7.84 -15.46
N LEU A 308 8.05 6.85 -16.16
CA LEU A 308 9.38 6.96 -16.77
C LEU A 308 9.46 8.03 -17.86
N ARG A 309 8.34 8.37 -18.49
CA ARG A 309 8.22 9.46 -19.48
C ARG A 309 8.04 10.83 -18.83
N GLY A 310 7.93 10.91 -17.51
CA GLY A 310 7.57 12.13 -16.79
C GLY A 310 6.16 12.62 -17.13
N GLN A 311 5.30 11.73 -17.64
CA GLN A 311 3.90 12.00 -17.95
C GLN A 311 2.99 11.80 -16.74
N GLN A 312 3.50 11.18 -15.67
CA GLN A 312 2.82 11.02 -14.39
C GLN A 312 3.78 11.36 -13.24
N SER A 313 3.26 11.89 -12.13
CA SER A 313 4.08 12.20 -10.96
C SER A 313 4.63 10.92 -10.30
N THR A 314 5.88 10.96 -9.86
CA THR A 314 6.48 9.93 -9.00
C THR A 314 5.92 9.93 -7.57
N LYS A 315 5.17 10.98 -7.19
CA LYS A 315 4.50 11.02 -5.89
C LYS A 315 3.22 10.20 -5.96
N PRO A 316 2.96 9.32 -4.98
CA PRO A 316 1.74 8.52 -4.98
C PRO A 316 0.52 9.40 -4.75
N ASN A 317 -0.62 9.01 -5.32
CA ASN A 317 -1.91 9.53 -4.84
C ASN A 317 -2.21 8.92 -3.46
N ILE A 318 -3.03 9.59 -2.66
CA ILE A 318 -3.39 9.12 -1.32
C ILE A 318 -4.90 9.22 -1.15
N VAL A 319 -5.55 8.09 -0.90
CA VAL A 319 -6.96 8.01 -0.48
C VAL A 319 -6.98 7.62 1.00
N LEU A 320 -7.45 8.54 1.84
CA LEU A 320 -7.84 8.23 3.21
C LEU A 320 -9.35 8.00 3.23
N PHE A 321 -9.74 6.72 3.25
CA PHE A 321 -11.12 6.26 3.35
C PHE A 321 -11.50 6.15 4.83
N TYR A 322 -12.24 7.14 5.34
CA TYR A 322 -12.42 7.35 6.77
C TYR A 322 -13.89 7.22 7.19
N VAL A 323 -14.21 6.17 7.95
CA VAL A 323 -15.58 5.81 8.33
C VAL A 323 -15.94 6.38 9.71
N ASP A 324 -17.22 6.69 9.92
CA ASP A 324 -17.74 7.25 11.17
C ASP A 324 -18.41 6.16 12.02
N ASP A 325 -18.03 6.06 13.30
CA ASP A 325 -18.62 5.11 14.27
C ASP A 325 -18.54 3.62 13.89
N MET A 326 -17.60 3.24 13.03
CA MET A 326 -17.43 1.85 12.63
C MET A 326 -16.61 1.06 13.65
N GLY A 327 -17.21 0.00 14.17
CA GLY A 327 -16.58 -0.91 15.10
C GLY A 327 -15.49 -1.80 14.50
N TRP A 328 -14.59 -2.29 15.37
CA TRP A 328 -13.53 -3.24 14.99
C TRP A 328 -14.04 -4.56 14.40
N GLN A 329 -15.31 -4.90 14.64
CA GLN A 329 -15.96 -6.11 14.14
C GLN A 329 -17.06 -5.82 13.10
N ASP A 330 -17.23 -4.56 12.69
CA ASP A 330 -18.28 -4.14 11.75
C ASP A 330 -17.89 -4.40 10.27
N SER A 331 -17.32 -5.56 9.99
CA SER A 331 -16.86 -5.99 8.66
C SER A 331 -16.83 -7.51 8.58
N SER A 332 -16.93 -8.08 7.38
CA SER A 332 -16.67 -9.51 7.16
C SER A 332 -15.19 -9.89 7.27
N GLU A 333 -14.27 -8.94 7.09
CA GLU A 333 -12.83 -9.16 7.26
C GLU A 333 -12.50 -9.33 8.75
N PRO A 334 -11.98 -10.50 9.19
CA PRO A 334 -11.71 -10.75 10.59
C PRO A 334 -10.44 -10.03 11.05
N PHE A 335 -10.57 -8.99 11.86
CA PHE A 335 -9.43 -8.35 12.54
C PHE A 335 -9.00 -9.09 13.81
N TYR A 336 -9.88 -9.92 14.37
CA TYR A 336 -9.55 -10.80 15.48
C TYR A 336 -8.93 -12.10 14.97
N SER A 337 -8.25 -12.82 15.86
CA SER A 337 -7.68 -14.14 15.55
C SER A 337 -8.75 -15.19 15.25
N GLU A 338 -9.99 -14.95 15.66
CA GLU A 338 -11.14 -15.81 15.39
C GLU A 338 -12.26 -15.02 14.70
N GLU A 339 -12.89 -15.64 13.70
CA GLU A 339 -14.07 -15.09 13.05
C GLU A 339 -15.25 -15.02 14.03
N THR A 340 -15.82 -13.83 14.20
CA THR A 340 -16.95 -13.58 15.10
C THR A 340 -18.29 -13.74 14.39
N GLN A 341 -19.38 -13.71 15.16
CA GLN A 341 -20.72 -13.71 14.57
C GLN A 341 -21.00 -12.44 13.76
N LEU A 342 -20.39 -11.30 14.11
CA LEU A 342 -20.54 -10.07 13.33
C LEU A 342 -19.87 -10.19 11.98
N ASN A 343 -18.67 -10.79 11.92
CA ASN A 343 -18.00 -11.04 10.64
C ASN A 343 -18.85 -11.90 9.70
N LYS A 344 -19.56 -12.90 10.24
CA LYS A 344 -20.49 -13.74 9.47
C LYS A 344 -21.77 -13.04 9.04
N ASN A 345 -22.19 -12.03 9.80
CA ASN A 345 -23.44 -11.31 9.56
C ASN A 345 -23.28 -10.17 8.56
N TYR A 346 -22.08 -9.62 8.43
CA TYR A 346 -21.79 -8.53 7.50
C TYR A 346 -21.15 -9.04 6.21
N HIS A 347 -21.25 -8.25 5.15
CA HIS A 347 -20.67 -8.56 3.85
C HIS A 347 -19.92 -7.33 3.31
N THR A 348 -18.60 -7.34 3.45
CA THR A 348 -17.70 -6.27 3.01
C THR A 348 -16.57 -6.81 2.12
N PRO A 349 -16.91 -7.34 0.92
CA PRO A 349 -15.91 -7.96 0.04
C PRO A 349 -14.81 -6.99 -0.44
N GLN A 350 -15.06 -5.67 -0.46
CA GLN A 350 -14.04 -4.71 -0.88
C GLN A 350 -13.01 -4.48 0.23
N MET A 351 -13.43 -4.48 1.49
CA MET A 351 -12.50 -4.52 2.62
C MET A 351 -11.67 -5.80 2.65
N GLU A 352 -12.27 -6.96 2.39
CA GLU A 352 -11.53 -8.24 2.28
C GLU A 352 -10.49 -8.18 1.15
N GLN A 353 -10.87 -7.64 -0.01
CA GLN A 353 -9.96 -7.48 -1.15
C GLN A 353 -8.83 -6.50 -0.81
N LEU A 354 -9.13 -5.36 -0.19
CA LEU A 354 -8.13 -4.39 0.24
C LEU A 354 -7.17 -4.99 1.28
N ALA A 355 -7.67 -5.79 2.21
CA ALA A 355 -6.83 -6.49 3.20
C ALA A 355 -5.95 -7.57 2.55
N LYS A 356 -6.47 -8.25 1.52
CA LYS A 356 -5.72 -9.25 0.74
C LYS A 356 -4.62 -8.62 -0.11
N GLU A 357 -4.85 -7.44 -0.66
CA GLU A 357 -3.88 -6.72 -1.50
C GLU A 357 -2.93 -5.85 -0.65
N GLY A 358 -3.31 -5.51 0.58
CA GLY A 358 -2.56 -4.65 1.49
C GLY A 358 -2.18 -5.33 2.80
N MET A 359 -2.14 -4.54 3.88
CA MET A 359 -1.86 -4.98 5.24
C MET A 359 -2.97 -4.52 6.18
N LYS A 360 -3.43 -5.39 7.08
CA LYS A 360 -4.33 -5.00 8.18
C LYS A 360 -3.57 -4.88 9.50
N PHE A 361 -3.93 -3.87 10.30
CA PHE A 361 -3.45 -3.72 11.67
C PHE A 361 -4.50 -4.24 12.63
N THR A 362 -4.11 -5.21 13.46
CA THR A 362 -5.04 -5.78 14.43
C THR A 362 -5.20 -4.90 15.66
N GLN A 363 -4.27 -3.96 15.92
CA GLN A 363 -4.23 -3.11 17.11
C GLN A 363 -4.23 -1.61 16.79
N ALA A 364 -5.06 -1.16 15.86
CA ALA A 364 -5.20 0.27 15.56
C ALA A 364 -6.19 0.96 16.51
N TYR A 365 -5.85 2.18 16.93
CA TYR A 365 -6.63 2.96 17.89
C TYR A 365 -7.00 4.35 17.40
N ALA A 366 -8.13 4.84 17.88
CA ALA A 366 -8.57 6.21 17.78
C ALA A 366 -8.98 6.75 19.17
N CYS A 367 -9.43 8.00 19.24
CA CYS A 367 -10.14 8.47 20.43
C CYS A 367 -11.51 7.80 20.53
N ALA A 368 -12.16 7.88 21.68
CA ALA A 368 -13.49 7.28 21.86
C ALA A 368 -14.64 8.11 21.24
N VAL A 369 -14.34 9.24 20.60
CA VAL A 369 -15.30 10.19 20.02
C VAL A 369 -14.69 10.84 18.77
N CYS A 370 -15.57 11.23 17.84
CA CYS A 370 -15.29 11.77 16.51
C CYS A 370 -14.35 12.99 16.46
N SER A 371 -14.75 14.17 16.98
CA SER A 371 -13.95 15.41 16.84
C SER A 371 -12.50 15.27 17.37
N PRO A 372 -12.24 14.66 18.55
CA PRO A 372 -10.87 14.41 19.00
C PRO A 372 -10.05 13.62 17.98
N SER A 373 -10.54 12.47 17.49
CA SER A 373 -9.80 11.66 16.50
C SER A 373 -9.52 12.42 15.21
N ARG A 374 -10.52 13.15 14.71
CA ARG A 374 -10.43 13.92 13.47
C ARG A 374 -9.43 15.05 13.56
N ILE A 375 -9.33 15.72 14.71
CA ILE A 375 -8.36 16.79 14.91
C ILE A 375 -6.97 16.23 15.17
N SER A 376 -6.84 15.15 15.96
CA SER A 376 -5.59 14.39 16.09
C SER A 376 -5.01 14.00 14.72
N LEU A 377 -5.85 13.48 13.82
CA LEU A 377 -5.49 13.14 12.45
C LEU A 377 -5.00 14.36 11.66
N MET A 378 -5.69 15.49 11.77
CA MET A 378 -5.35 16.69 10.99
C MET A 378 -4.12 17.43 11.50
N THR A 379 -3.71 17.23 12.77
CA THR A 379 -2.64 18.02 13.37
C THR A 379 -1.45 17.21 13.87
N GLY A 380 -1.60 15.89 13.99
CA GLY A 380 -0.62 15.00 14.61
C GLY A 380 -0.46 15.21 16.12
N MET A 381 -1.41 15.89 16.77
CA MET A 381 -1.39 16.12 18.23
C MET A 381 -2.24 15.08 18.94
N ASN A 382 -1.85 14.67 20.13
CA ASN A 382 -2.71 13.89 21.01
C ASN A 382 -3.91 14.73 21.48
N ALA A 383 -5.04 14.08 21.73
CA ALA A 383 -6.25 14.78 22.12
C ALA A 383 -6.13 15.60 23.40
N ALA A 384 -5.34 15.12 24.37
CA ALA A 384 -5.04 15.84 25.61
C ALA A 384 -4.29 17.16 25.37
N ARG A 385 -3.42 17.21 24.36
CA ARG A 385 -2.65 18.41 23.98
C ARG A 385 -3.52 19.43 23.26
N HIS A 386 -4.28 18.99 22.27
CA HIS A 386 -5.09 19.90 21.47
C HIS A 386 -6.38 20.34 22.19
N GLN A 387 -6.75 19.66 23.28
CA GLN A 387 -7.89 19.96 24.17
C GLN A 387 -9.27 20.03 23.49
N VAL A 388 -9.42 19.58 22.23
CA VAL A 388 -10.72 19.26 21.64
C VAL A 388 -11.11 17.83 22.03
N THR A 389 -11.46 17.62 23.30
CA THR A 389 -11.59 16.28 23.91
C THR A 389 -13.02 15.73 23.92
N ASN A 390 -13.98 16.43 23.32
CA ASN A 390 -15.35 15.98 23.05
C ASN A 390 -15.85 16.47 21.68
N TRP A 391 -17.04 16.04 21.26
CA TRP A 391 -17.62 16.47 19.98
C TRP A 391 -18.03 17.95 20.00
N THR A 392 -17.83 18.64 18.87
CA THR A 392 -18.15 20.06 18.72
C THR A 392 -19.39 20.28 17.84
N LEU A 393 -20.09 21.41 17.98
CA LEU A 393 -21.17 21.78 17.04
C LEU A 393 -21.54 23.25 17.15
N ARG A 394 -21.82 23.71 18.37
CA ARG A 394 -22.33 25.07 18.63
C ARG A 394 -21.23 25.91 19.26
N LYS A 395 -20.98 27.09 18.69
CA LYS A 395 -19.94 28.00 19.16
C LYS A 395 -20.09 28.31 20.65
N ASN A 396 -19.01 28.16 21.40
CA ASN A 396 -18.91 28.40 22.84
C ASN A 396 -19.92 27.61 23.68
N LYS A 397 -20.34 26.42 23.22
CA LYS A 397 -21.29 25.59 23.95
C LYS A 397 -20.82 24.13 24.00
N SER A 398 -20.51 23.67 25.21
CA SER A 398 -20.21 22.27 25.48
C SER A 398 -21.44 21.38 25.25
N PRO A 399 -21.28 20.15 24.73
CA PRO A 399 -22.36 19.16 24.72
C PRO A 399 -22.55 18.47 26.07
N ASP A 400 -21.59 18.63 26.99
CA ASP A 400 -21.66 18.06 28.33
C ASP A 400 -22.94 18.52 29.05
N PRO A 401 -23.73 17.59 29.61
CA PRO A 401 -24.84 17.96 30.49
C PRO A 401 -24.30 18.53 31.80
N GLU A 402 -25.11 19.35 32.47
CA GLU A 402 -24.85 19.73 33.85
C GLU A 402 -24.75 18.47 34.74
N ASN A 403 -23.73 18.42 35.59
CA ASN A 403 -23.46 17.30 36.48
C ASN A 403 -23.15 17.84 37.89
N ASN A 404 -23.76 17.22 38.91
CA ASN A 404 -23.69 17.69 40.29
C ASN A 404 -22.47 17.16 41.07
N GLU A 405 -21.69 16.25 40.48
CA GLU A 405 -20.58 15.58 41.15
C GLU A 405 -19.22 16.01 40.61
N ILE A 406 -19.14 16.27 39.30
CA ILE A 406 -17.91 16.60 38.60
C ILE A 406 -18.20 17.55 37.43
N THR A 407 -17.37 18.59 37.30
CA THR A 407 -17.48 19.60 36.25
C THR A 407 -16.32 19.42 35.26
N PRO A 408 -16.59 19.26 33.94
CA PRO A 408 -15.55 19.25 32.92
C PRO A 408 -14.67 20.53 32.96
N PRO A 409 -13.39 20.44 32.55
CA PRO A 409 -12.53 21.61 32.44
C PRO A 409 -13.01 22.55 31.31
N GLU A 410 -12.45 23.76 31.26
CA GLU A 410 -12.49 24.53 30.00
C GLU A 410 -11.66 23.78 28.95
N TRP A 411 -12.23 23.61 27.75
CA TRP A 411 -11.66 22.84 26.66
C TRP A 411 -11.96 23.55 25.33
N ASN A 412 -11.30 23.13 24.25
CA ASN A 412 -11.39 23.78 22.93
C ASN A 412 -12.68 23.40 22.19
N MET A 413 -13.83 23.77 22.75
CA MET A 413 -15.18 23.43 22.25
C MET A 413 -15.55 24.03 20.89
N ASN A 414 -14.73 24.95 20.36
CA ASN A 414 -14.89 25.50 19.02
C ASN A 414 -14.11 24.74 17.94
N GLY A 415 -13.35 23.71 18.32
CA GLY A 415 -12.58 22.86 17.43
C GLY A 415 -11.22 23.42 17.07
N MET A 416 -10.83 23.41 15.79
CA MET A 416 -9.52 23.88 15.33
C MET A 416 -9.56 25.11 14.43
N THR A 417 -8.42 25.78 14.33
CA THR A 417 -8.12 26.88 13.40
C THR A 417 -6.68 26.76 12.91
N GLN A 418 -6.37 27.36 11.76
CA GLN A 418 -5.02 27.38 11.20
C GLN A 418 -4.44 28.80 11.19
N GLY A 419 -5.25 29.80 10.84
CA GLY A 419 -4.85 31.20 10.72
C GLY A 419 -5.24 32.06 11.92
N GLU A 420 -6.51 32.45 11.95
CA GLU A 420 -7.07 33.38 12.93
C GLU A 420 -7.08 32.79 14.35
N GLU A 421 -6.73 33.60 15.34
CA GLU A 421 -6.91 33.25 16.75
C GLU A 421 -8.38 33.35 17.12
N VAL A 422 -9.01 32.20 17.33
CA VAL A 422 -10.40 32.09 17.77
C VAL A 422 -10.42 31.50 19.17
N PRO A 423 -11.11 32.11 20.15
CA PRO A 423 -11.20 31.56 21.50
C PRO A 423 -11.69 30.11 21.50
N LEU A 424 -11.18 29.30 22.43
CA LEU A 424 -11.58 27.89 22.61
C LEU A 424 -11.35 27.04 21.34
N THR A 425 -10.33 27.38 20.54
CA THR A 425 -9.86 26.56 19.43
C THR A 425 -8.41 26.14 19.63
N THR A 426 -8.05 24.99 19.07
CA THR A 426 -6.65 24.62 18.90
C THR A 426 -6.11 25.18 17.59
N LYS A 427 -4.90 25.76 17.63
CA LYS A 427 -4.24 26.31 16.43
C LYS A 427 -3.15 25.36 15.94
N ALA A 428 -3.23 24.94 14.68
CA ALA A 428 -2.23 24.06 14.09
C ALA A 428 -2.15 24.22 12.57
N ILE A 429 -0.97 23.92 12.01
CA ILE A 429 -0.83 23.70 10.56
C ILE A 429 -1.27 22.28 10.26
N THR A 430 -2.19 22.13 9.31
CA THR A 430 -2.90 20.88 9.08
C THR A 430 -2.20 19.98 8.06
N LEU A 431 -2.53 18.69 8.11
CA LEU A 431 -2.11 17.69 7.12
C LEU A 431 -2.44 18.12 5.67
N PRO A 432 -3.70 18.45 5.31
CA PRO A 432 -4.03 18.93 3.98
C PRO A 432 -3.26 20.19 3.58
N GLN A 433 -3.01 21.16 4.48
CA GLN A 433 -2.17 22.31 4.13
C GLN A 433 -0.77 21.87 3.69
N LEU A 434 -0.13 20.98 4.45
CA LEU A 434 1.23 20.52 4.17
C LEU A 434 1.31 19.71 2.88
N LEU A 435 0.28 18.91 2.57
CA LEU A 435 0.19 18.16 1.32
C LEU A 435 -0.03 19.10 0.13
N ASN A 436 -0.93 20.06 0.25
CA ASN A 436 -1.18 21.07 -0.77
C ASN A 436 0.11 21.83 -1.13
N GLU A 437 0.83 22.28 -0.10
CA GLU A 437 2.11 22.97 -0.25
C GLU A 437 3.23 22.06 -0.77
N SER A 438 3.05 20.74 -0.69
CA SER A 438 3.93 19.72 -1.26
C SER A 438 3.56 19.33 -2.70
N GLY A 439 2.58 20.02 -3.29
CA GLY A 439 2.17 19.87 -4.69
C GLY A 439 0.93 19.01 -4.91
N TYR A 440 0.25 18.55 -3.86
CA TYR A 440 -0.97 17.76 -3.99
C TYR A 440 -2.19 18.63 -4.30
N ARG A 441 -3.17 18.06 -5.00
CA ARG A 441 -4.56 18.53 -4.97
C ARG A 441 -5.23 17.94 -3.73
N THR A 442 -5.77 18.76 -2.85
CA THR A 442 -6.36 18.31 -1.58
C THR A 442 -7.88 18.32 -1.64
N ILE A 443 -8.50 17.15 -1.52
CA ILE A 443 -9.93 16.94 -1.76
C ILE A 443 -10.57 16.42 -0.47
N HIS A 444 -11.56 17.15 0.04
CA HIS A 444 -12.41 16.72 1.15
C HIS A 444 -13.80 16.33 0.64
N VAL A 445 -14.27 15.14 1.03
CA VAL A 445 -15.63 14.67 0.73
C VAL A 445 -16.28 14.06 1.98
N GLY A 446 -17.44 14.58 2.38
CA GLY A 446 -18.28 14.01 3.44
C GLY A 446 -18.19 14.74 4.79
N LYS A 447 -18.00 14.02 5.90
CA LYS A 447 -18.01 14.56 7.26
C LYS A 447 -16.69 15.26 7.60
N ALA A 448 -16.76 16.56 7.86
CA ALA A 448 -15.62 17.36 8.34
C ALA A 448 -15.53 17.33 9.87
N HIS A 449 -16.45 18.03 10.54
CA HIS A 449 -16.58 18.06 12.01
C HIS A 449 -15.32 18.56 12.77
N PHE A 450 -14.55 19.46 12.16
CA PHE A 450 -13.32 20.04 12.74
C PHE A 450 -13.55 21.29 13.59
N GLY A 451 -14.71 21.94 13.47
CA GLY A 451 -15.01 23.20 14.14
C GLY A 451 -16.49 23.40 14.37
N ALA A 452 -16.83 24.17 15.40
CA ALA A 452 -18.20 24.57 15.67
C ALA A 452 -18.73 25.57 14.63
N ILE A 453 -20.05 25.66 14.50
CA ILE A 453 -20.71 26.56 13.55
C ILE A 453 -20.29 28.02 13.79
N GLY A 454 -19.90 28.72 12.72
CA GLY A 454 -19.41 30.09 12.77
C GLY A 454 -17.97 30.23 13.28
N THR A 455 -17.17 29.17 13.20
CA THR A 455 -15.72 29.18 13.47
C THR A 455 -14.96 28.74 12.21
N PRO A 456 -13.70 29.16 12.00
CA PRO A 456 -12.96 28.87 10.77
C PRO A 456 -12.90 27.38 10.43
N GLY A 457 -12.74 26.51 11.44
CA GLY A 457 -12.67 25.06 11.26
C GLY A 457 -13.97 24.40 10.79
N GLU A 458 -15.10 25.11 10.72
CA GLU A 458 -16.34 24.55 10.16
C GLU A 458 -16.23 24.24 8.66
N ASN A 459 -15.32 24.93 7.95
CA ASN A 459 -15.15 24.80 6.52
C ASN A 459 -13.76 24.22 6.20
N PRO A 460 -13.67 22.98 5.66
CA PRO A 460 -12.42 22.36 5.22
C PRO A 460 -11.51 23.25 4.34
N LEU A 461 -12.08 24.15 3.54
CA LEU A 461 -11.28 25.07 2.70
C LEU A 461 -10.36 25.99 3.53
N ASN A 462 -10.73 26.30 4.77
CA ASN A 462 -9.91 27.11 5.69
C ASN A 462 -8.77 26.31 6.33
N LEU A 463 -8.76 24.99 6.11
CA LEU A 463 -7.80 24.05 6.70
C LEU A 463 -6.88 23.45 5.64
N GLY A 464 -6.76 24.04 4.45
CA GLY A 464 -5.81 23.60 3.41
C GLY A 464 -6.35 22.60 2.39
N PHE A 465 -7.66 22.33 2.37
CA PHE A 465 -8.31 21.62 1.27
C PHE A 465 -8.59 22.56 0.09
N ASP A 466 -8.28 22.14 -1.14
CA ASP A 466 -8.66 22.83 -2.37
C ASP A 466 -10.15 22.67 -2.68
N VAL A 467 -10.70 21.49 -2.34
CA VAL A 467 -12.09 21.11 -2.63
C VAL A 467 -12.78 20.66 -1.34
N ASN A 468 -14.01 21.14 -1.14
CA ASN A 468 -14.90 20.66 -0.09
C ASN A 468 -16.25 20.27 -0.69
N ILE A 469 -16.60 18.99 -0.58
CA ILE A 469 -17.92 18.45 -0.89
C ILE A 469 -18.54 17.95 0.42
N ALA A 470 -19.74 18.44 0.74
CA ALA A 470 -20.55 18.02 1.89
C ALA A 470 -19.95 18.25 3.29
N GLY A 471 -18.77 18.84 3.42
CA GLY A 471 -18.12 19.13 4.70
C GLY A 471 -18.64 20.40 5.37
N HIS A 472 -19.04 20.26 6.63
CA HIS A 472 -19.41 21.36 7.51
C HIS A 472 -19.20 21.01 9.00
N ALA A 473 -19.64 21.89 9.91
CA ALA A 473 -19.51 21.71 11.35
C ALA A 473 -20.24 20.50 11.96
N ALA A 474 -21.27 19.95 11.30
CA ALA A 474 -22.08 18.90 11.94
C ALA A 474 -21.37 17.56 11.97
N GLY A 475 -21.59 16.84 13.07
CA GLY A 475 -20.99 15.53 13.32
C GLY A 475 -21.75 14.34 12.76
N GLY A 476 -22.83 14.56 12.02
CA GLY A 476 -23.69 13.51 11.46
C GLY A 476 -24.70 14.12 10.49
N PRO A 477 -25.33 13.30 9.63
CA PRO A 477 -26.24 13.79 8.61
C PRO A 477 -27.67 13.92 9.13
N GLY A 478 -28.45 14.77 8.47
CA GLY A 478 -29.88 14.90 8.70
C GLY A 478 -30.62 13.65 8.23
N SER A 479 -30.23 13.10 7.09
CA SER A 479 -30.69 11.81 6.56
C SER A 479 -29.66 11.26 5.58
N TYR A 480 -29.68 9.96 5.37
CA TYR A 480 -28.94 9.27 4.31
C TYR A 480 -29.72 9.21 2.99
N LEU A 481 -30.98 9.62 2.95
CA LEU A 481 -31.84 9.45 1.80
C LEU A 481 -31.95 10.74 0.97
N GLY A 482 -31.65 10.65 -0.33
CA GLY A 482 -31.83 11.74 -1.28
C GLY A 482 -33.30 12.17 -1.40
N GLU A 483 -34.24 11.22 -1.25
CA GLU A 483 -35.70 11.45 -1.17
C GLU A 483 -36.08 12.42 -0.03
N HIS A 484 -35.26 12.47 1.01
CA HIS A 484 -35.40 13.36 2.16
C HIS A 484 -34.40 14.53 2.13
N ASN A 485 -33.78 14.78 0.97
CA ASN A 485 -32.81 15.85 0.72
C ASN A 485 -31.61 15.82 1.68
N PHE A 486 -31.26 14.64 2.20
CA PHE A 486 -30.25 14.46 3.26
C PHE A 486 -30.47 15.35 4.50
N SER A 487 -31.70 15.83 4.69
CA SER A 487 -32.06 16.82 5.70
C SER A 487 -32.72 16.14 6.89
N ALA A 488 -32.71 16.76 8.06
CA ALA A 488 -33.52 16.28 9.19
C ALA A 488 -34.98 16.77 9.11
N SER A 489 -35.30 17.69 8.19
CA SER A 489 -36.60 18.36 8.10
C SER A 489 -37.78 17.42 7.83
N TRP A 490 -37.56 16.29 7.16
CA TRP A 490 -38.61 15.29 6.91
C TRP A 490 -39.19 14.67 8.19
N ARG A 491 -38.45 14.73 9.29
CA ARG A 491 -38.86 14.27 10.63
C ARG A 491 -38.96 15.40 11.64
N ASP A 492 -39.29 16.61 11.18
CA ASP A 492 -39.38 17.84 11.97
C ASP A 492 -38.07 18.18 12.73
N GLY A 493 -36.92 17.72 12.22
CA GLY A 493 -35.59 17.99 12.76
C GLY A 493 -35.01 19.32 12.29
N GLY A 494 -33.99 19.81 13.00
CA GLY A 494 -33.35 21.08 12.67
C GLY A 494 -32.41 21.00 11.46
N HIS A 495 -32.43 22.04 10.63
CA HIS A 495 -31.56 22.22 9.44
C HIS A 495 -30.05 22.27 9.74
N ILE A 496 -29.65 22.28 11.01
CA ILE A 496 -28.24 22.20 11.44
C ILE A 496 -27.55 20.91 10.98
N TRP A 497 -28.34 19.87 10.68
CA TRP A 497 -27.89 18.56 10.22
C TRP A 497 -27.96 18.41 8.69
N ASP A 498 -28.44 19.41 7.95
CA ASP A 498 -28.58 19.29 6.50
C ASP A 498 -27.20 19.17 5.85
N VAL A 499 -27.02 18.15 5.02
CA VAL A 499 -25.76 17.91 4.31
C VAL A 499 -25.64 18.88 3.12
N PRO A 500 -24.66 19.78 3.08
CA PRO A 500 -24.57 20.81 2.05
C PRO A 500 -23.96 20.31 0.73
N GLY A 501 -24.15 21.04 -0.37
CA GLY A 501 -23.39 20.84 -1.61
C GLY A 501 -23.79 19.60 -2.43
N LEU A 502 -24.90 18.96 -2.05
CA LEU A 502 -25.47 17.78 -2.71
C LEU A 502 -26.89 18.05 -3.23
N GLU A 503 -27.26 19.32 -3.45
CA GLU A 503 -28.62 19.73 -3.82
C GLU A 503 -29.10 19.09 -5.13
N LYS A 504 -28.17 18.74 -6.02
CA LYS A 504 -28.48 18.05 -7.29
C LYS A 504 -29.09 16.67 -7.09
N TYR A 505 -28.88 16.03 -5.93
CA TYR A 505 -29.39 14.71 -5.57
C TYR A 505 -30.69 14.77 -4.75
N HIS A 506 -31.16 15.96 -4.38
CA HIS A 506 -32.39 16.14 -3.62
C HIS A 506 -33.62 15.59 -4.38
N GLY A 507 -34.43 14.80 -3.70
CA GLY A 507 -35.61 14.12 -4.24
C GLY A 507 -35.31 12.85 -5.06
N GLN A 508 -34.05 12.43 -5.18
CA GLN A 508 -33.68 11.23 -5.93
C GLN A 508 -33.59 10.00 -5.00
N ASP A 509 -33.85 8.81 -5.56
CA ASP A 509 -33.62 7.52 -4.88
C ASP A 509 -32.13 7.18 -4.90
N ILE A 510 -31.35 7.90 -4.08
CA ILE A 510 -29.91 7.74 -3.92
C ILE A 510 -29.54 7.82 -2.44
N PHE A 511 -28.61 6.97 -2.02
CA PHE A 511 -28.09 6.97 -0.66
C PHE A 511 -26.93 7.95 -0.52
N LEU A 512 -26.77 8.58 0.65
CA LEU A 512 -25.74 9.60 0.87
C LEU A 512 -24.33 9.05 0.63
N SER A 513 -24.05 7.82 1.06
CA SER A 513 -22.75 7.19 0.77
C SER A 513 -22.45 7.16 -0.72
N GLU A 514 -23.43 6.77 -1.54
CA GLU A 514 -23.30 6.71 -3.01
C GLU A 514 -23.12 8.10 -3.63
N ALA A 515 -23.88 9.10 -3.18
CA ALA A 515 -23.74 10.48 -3.65
C ALA A 515 -22.33 11.04 -3.37
N LEU A 516 -21.76 10.76 -2.19
CA LEU A 516 -20.40 11.14 -1.85
C LEU A 516 -19.37 10.44 -2.73
N THR A 517 -19.53 9.14 -2.98
CA THR A 517 -18.63 8.36 -3.84
C THR A 517 -18.60 8.90 -5.26
N ILE A 518 -19.76 9.25 -5.83
CA ILE A 518 -19.85 9.84 -7.17
C ILE A 518 -19.08 11.17 -7.24
N GLU A 519 -19.23 12.04 -6.23
CA GLU A 519 -18.46 13.29 -6.22
C GLU A 519 -16.97 13.08 -5.98
N ALA A 520 -16.58 12.10 -5.16
CA ALA A 520 -15.19 11.75 -4.92
C ALA A 520 -14.51 11.25 -6.20
N ASN A 521 -15.13 10.30 -6.91
CA ASN A 521 -14.63 9.80 -8.20
C ASN A 521 -14.49 10.93 -9.22
N ARG A 522 -15.45 11.85 -9.27
CA ARG A 522 -15.34 13.02 -10.16
C ARG A 522 -14.12 13.90 -9.86
N GLU A 523 -13.72 14.06 -8.60
CA GLU A 523 -12.52 14.84 -8.27
C GLU A 523 -11.23 14.04 -8.51
N ILE A 524 -11.27 12.71 -8.41
CA ILE A 524 -10.17 11.84 -8.88
C ILE A 524 -9.99 12.01 -10.39
N ASP A 525 -11.07 11.92 -11.18
CA ASP A 525 -11.03 12.08 -12.63
C ASP A 525 -10.39 13.42 -13.02
N ARG A 526 -10.77 14.51 -12.33
CA ARG A 526 -10.16 15.84 -12.55
C ARG A 526 -8.69 15.90 -12.16
N ALA A 527 -8.29 15.23 -11.09
CA ALA A 527 -6.87 15.20 -10.69
C ALA A 527 -6.02 14.46 -11.73
N VAL A 528 -6.57 13.39 -12.31
CA VAL A 528 -5.96 12.66 -13.44
C VAL A 528 -5.87 13.55 -14.68
N GLU A 529 -6.95 14.23 -15.05
CA GLU A 529 -6.97 15.19 -16.17
C GLU A 529 -5.94 16.32 -16.01
N ASP A 530 -5.75 16.81 -14.78
CA ASP A 530 -4.79 17.85 -14.42
C ASP A 530 -3.34 17.32 -14.27
N ASN A 531 -3.14 16.00 -14.35
CA ASN A 531 -1.87 15.31 -14.07
C ASN A 531 -1.22 15.75 -12.75
N LYS A 532 -2.03 15.82 -11.69
CA LYS A 532 -1.59 16.29 -10.36
C LYS A 532 -1.85 15.19 -9.32
N PRO A 533 -0.86 14.83 -8.47
CA PRO A 533 -1.11 13.87 -7.41
C PRO A 533 -2.17 14.44 -6.46
N PHE A 534 -3.04 13.58 -5.94
CA PHE A 534 -4.13 14.02 -5.07
C PHE A 534 -4.10 13.36 -3.69
N TYR A 535 -4.61 14.09 -2.71
CA TYR A 535 -4.98 13.59 -1.40
C TYR A 535 -6.49 13.69 -1.28
N LEU A 536 -7.17 12.54 -1.30
CA LEU A 536 -8.60 12.42 -1.07
C LEU A 536 -8.83 12.01 0.39
N TYR A 537 -9.39 12.91 1.18
CA TYR A 537 -10.01 12.58 2.46
C TYR A 537 -11.50 12.31 2.23
N LEU A 538 -11.83 11.05 1.95
CA LEU A 538 -13.20 10.58 1.81
C LEU A 538 -13.69 10.16 3.20
N SER A 539 -14.23 11.13 3.93
CA SER A 539 -14.78 10.87 5.26
C SER A 539 -16.28 10.61 5.19
N HIS A 540 -16.67 9.35 5.16
CA HIS A 540 -18.08 9.01 5.14
C HIS A 540 -18.81 9.52 6.39
N TYR A 541 -20.07 9.95 6.20
CA TYR A 541 -21.01 10.08 7.32
C TYR A 541 -21.46 8.70 7.82
N ALA A 542 -21.47 7.70 6.93
CA ALA A 542 -21.73 6.32 7.29
C ALA A 542 -20.65 5.82 8.28
N ILE A 543 -21.00 5.06 9.31
CA ILE A 543 -22.30 4.43 9.60
C ILE A 543 -23.05 5.07 10.78
N HIS A 544 -22.80 6.37 11.04
CA HIS A 544 -23.39 7.12 12.14
C HIS A 544 -24.93 7.19 12.06
N ALA A 545 -25.59 7.36 13.20
CA ALA A 545 -27.04 7.61 13.24
C ALA A 545 -27.42 8.92 12.49
N PRO A 546 -28.64 9.04 11.94
CA PRO A 546 -29.76 8.08 11.98
C PRO A 546 -29.51 6.86 11.11
N TRP A 547 -29.79 5.66 11.63
CA TRP A 547 -29.68 4.43 10.82
C TRP A 547 -30.90 4.29 9.92
N GLU A 548 -30.66 4.31 8.61
CA GLU A 548 -31.69 4.28 7.59
C GLU A 548 -31.39 3.15 6.60
N LYS A 549 -32.45 2.55 6.06
CA LYS A 549 -32.34 1.36 5.21
C LYS A 549 -31.73 1.74 3.88
N ASP A 550 -30.58 1.17 3.56
CA ASP A 550 -30.11 1.16 2.19
C ASP A 550 -30.89 0.06 1.44
N LYS A 551 -31.86 0.49 0.64
CA LYS A 551 -32.78 -0.41 -0.08
C LYS A 551 -32.03 -1.40 -1.00
N ARG A 552 -30.79 -1.08 -1.40
CA ARG A 552 -29.94 -1.92 -2.27
C ARG A 552 -29.55 -3.23 -1.59
N TYR A 553 -29.39 -3.22 -0.26
CA TYR A 553 -28.86 -4.36 0.50
C TYR A 553 -29.78 -4.85 1.62
N PHE A 554 -30.68 -4.00 2.11
CA PHE A 554 -31.51 -4.28 3.29
C PHE A 554 -32.27 -5.63 3.25
N GLN A 555 -32.89 -5.96 2.11
CA GLN A 555 -33.71 -7.18 2.02
C GLN A 555 -32.88 -8.47 2.15
N LYS A 556 -31.64 -8.48 1.63
CA LYS A 556 -30.72 -9.61 1.74
C LYS A 556 -30.50 -10.00 3.20
N TYR A 557 -30.20 -9.02 4.06
CA TYR A 557 -29.95 -9.25 5.48
C TYR A 557 -31.19 -9.69 6.26
N LEU A 558 -32.38 -9.21 5.88
CA LEU A 558 -33.63 -9.72 6.43
C LEU A 558 -33.86 -11.19 6.06
N ASP A 559 -33.60 -11.55 4.81
CA ASP A 559 -33.78 -12.92 4.30
C ASP A 559 -32.77 -13.90 4.96
N GLU A 560 -31.61 -13.40 5.38
CA GLU A 560 -30.60 -14.11 6.18
C GLU A 560 -30.97 -14.24 7.68
N GLY A 561 -32.07 -13.62 8.10
CA GLY A 561 -32.65 -13.80 9.44
C GLY A 561 -32.23 -12.75 10.48
N LEU A 562 -31.56 -11.67 10.07
CA LEU A 562 -31.28 -10.54 10.96
C LEU A 562 -32.56 -9.79 11.31
N SER A 563 -32.60 -9.18 12.51
CA SER A 563 -33.71 -8.28 12.86
C SER A 563 -33.73 -7.06 11.94
N GLU A 564 -34.88 -6.37 11.87
CA GLU A 564 -35.02 -5.18 11.02
C GLU A 564 -33.98 -4.10 11.32
N PHE A 565 -33.61 -3.92 12.59
CA PHE A 565 -32.58 -2.97 12.97
C PHE A 565 -31.18 -3.44 12.56
N GLU A 566 -30.84 -4.70 12.80
CA GLU A 566 -29.55 -5.29 12.40
C GLU A 566 -29.38 -5.27 10.87
N ALA A 567 -30.44 -5.61 10.12
CA ALA A 567 -30.45 -5.54 8.66
C ALA A 567 -30.32 -4.10 8.15
N THR A 568 -30.89 -3.12 8.85
CA THR A 568 -30.69 -1.68 8.53
C THR A 568 -29.22 -1.31 8.68
N TYR A 569 -28.61 -1.64 9.82
CA TYR A 569 -27.20 -1.35 10.08
C TYR A 569 -26.26 -2.06 9.11
N ALA A 570 -26.46 -3.36 8.88
CA ALA A 570 -25.71 -4.16 7.92
C ALA A 570 -25.82 -3.61 6.48
N SER A 571 -27.00 -3.12 6.09
CA SER A 571 -27.18 -2.50 4.77
C SER A 571 -26.36 -1.23 4.58
N MET A 572 -26.15 -0.45 5.64
CA MET A 572 -25.30 0.74 5.58
C MET A 572 -23.81 0.39 5.53
N ILE A 573 -23.40 -0.68 6.22
CA ILE A 573 -22.04 -1.23 6.14
C ILE A 573 -21.73 -1.69 4.72
N GLU A 574 -22.62 -2.49 4.10
CA GLU A 574 -22.42 -2.94 2.71
C GLU A 574 -22.47 -1.79 1.70
N GLY A 575 -23.29 -0.75 1.96
CA GLY A 575 -23.28 0.47 1.14
C GLY A 575 -21.99 1.30 1.26
N MET A 576 -21.35 1.29 2.44
CA MET A 576 -20.02 1.88 2.65
C MET A 576 -18.93 1.05 1.94
N ASP A 577 -18.99 -0.28 2.05
CA ASP A 577 -18.05 -1.17 1.35
C ASP A 577 -18.18 -1.06 -0.18
N ARG A 578 -19.40 -0.88 -0.71
CA ARG A 578 -19.59 -0.59 -2.14
C ARG A 578 -18.89 0.70 -2.55
N SER A 579 -18.95 1.76 -1.72
CA SER A 579 -18.21 3.00 -1.98
C SER A 579 -16.71 2.75 -2.09
N LEU A 580 -16.13 1.94 -1.19
CA LEU A 580 -14.72 1.56 -1.28
C LEU A 580 -14.40 0.87 -2.62
N GLY A 581 -15.24 -0.07 -3.03
CA GLY A 581 -15.10 -0.75 -4.33
C GLY A 581 -15.17 0.20 -5.53
N ASP A 582 -16.09 1.16 -5.53
CA ASP A 582 -16.23 2.14 -6.60
C ASP A 582 -15.02 3.09 -6.70
N ILE A 583 -14.38 3.44 -5.58
CA ILE A 583 -13.12 4.18 -5.58
C ILE A 583 -11.99 3.30 -6.17
N MET A 584 -11.84 2.07 -5.68
CA MET A 584 -10.82 1.13 -6.15
C MET A 584 -10.96 0.86 -7.66
N GLU A 585 -12.18 0.69 -8.14
CA GLU A 585 -12.48 0.49 -9.56
C GLU A 585 -12.10 1.71 -10.40
N ASN A 586 -12.43 2.93 -9.95
CA ASN A 586 -12.06 4.15 -10.67
C ASN A 586 -10.54 4.33 -10.77
N LEU A 587 -9.80 4.05 -9.69
CA LEU A 587 -8.33 4.10 -9.69
C LEU A 587 -7.73 3.10 -10.70
N LYS A 588 -8.31 1.91 -10.82
CA LYS A 588 -7.91 0.89 -11.81
C LYS A 588 -8.24 1.33 -13.23
N GLN A 589 -9.41 1.92 -13.46
CA GLN A 589 -9.82 2.42 -14.78
C GLN A 589 -8.94 3.56 -15.31
N HIS A 590 -8.31 4.34 -14.42
CA HIS A 590 -7.38 5.40 -14.78
C HIS A 590 -5.91 4.98 -14.78
N ASP A 591 -5.60 3.68 -14.66
CA ASP A 591 -4.23 3.16 -14.60
C ASP A 591 -3.37 3.80 -13.48
N ILE A 592 -4.01 4.29 -12.40
CA ILE A 592 -3.31 4.93 -11.28
C ILE A 592 -3.34 4.08 -10.00
N TRP A 593 -3.92 2.88 -10.07
CA TRP A 593 -4.01 1.92 -8.96
C TRP A 593 -2.65 1.63 -8.33
N ASP A 594 -1.65 1.28 -9.14
CA ASP A 594 -0.30 0.92 -8.67
C ASP A 594 0.48 2.12 -8.10
N ASN A 595 0.01 3.35 -8.33
CA ASN A 595 0.59 4.60 -7.81
C ASN A 595 -0.38 5.31 -6.84
N THR A 596 -1.27 4.57 -6.19
CA THR A 596 -2.21 5.12 -5.20
C THR A 596 -2.16 4.35 -3.89
N ILE A 597 -1.94 5.07 -2.79
CA ILE A 597 -2.02 4.56 -1.44
C ILE A 597 -3.47 4.64 -0.98
N ILE A 598 -4.01 3.57 -0.39
CA ILE A 598 -5.32 3.58 0.26
C ILE A 598 -5.16 3.25 1.73
N ILE A 599 -5.68 4.13 2.60
CA ILE A 599 -5.75 3.93 4.04
C ILE A 599 -7.22 3.91 4.43
N PHE A 600 -7.69 2.76 4.93
CA PHE A 600 -9.01 2.60 5.51
C PHE A 600 -8.92 2.71 7.03
N MET A 601 -9.71 3.57 7.67
CA MET A 601 -9.78 3.63 9.14
C MET A 601 -11.13 4.17 9.64
N SER A 602 -11.50 3.86 10.90
CA SER A 602 -12.65 4.47 11.59
C SER A 602 -12.20 5.50 12.65
N ASP A 603 -13.07 6.46 12.98
CA ASP A 603 -12.77 7.55 13.92
C ASP A 603 -12.97 7.20 15.40
N ASN A 604 -13.77 6.19 15.71
CA ASN A 604 -13.96 5.63 17.05
C ASN A 604 -14.68 4.27 16.96
N GLY A 605 -14.87 3.62 18.11
CA GLY A 605 -15.67 2.40 18.20
C GLY A 605 -17.15 2.57 17.85
N GLN A 606 -17.88 1.46 17.82
CA GLN A 606 -19.28 1.38 17.44
C GLN A 606 -20.21 2.05 18.45
N HIS A 607 -21.38 2.52 18.02
CA HIS A 607 -22.38 3.09 18.94
C HIS A 607 -22.97 2.05 19.90
N ARG A 608 -23.39 2.45 21.11
CA ARG A 608 -23.94 1.54 22.14
C ARG A 608 -25.22 0.78 21.77
N ASN A 609 -25.91 1.24 20.73
CA ASN A 609 -27.24 0.76 20.34
C ASN A 609 -27.16 -0.21 19.14
N VAL A 610 -25.96 -0.45 18.60
CA VAL A 610 -25.73 -1.41 17.52
C VAL A 610 -25.16 -2.72 18.09
N PRO A 611 -25.13 -3.82 17.33
CA PRO A 611 -24.47 -5.05 17.78
C PRO A 611 -23.06 -4.76 18.30
N LEU A 612 -22.71 -5.32 19.47
CA LEU A 612 -21.48 -4.96 20.17
C LEU A 612 -20.27 -5.70 19.61
N ASN A 613 -19.11 -5.03 19.57
CA ASN A 613 -17.79 -5.47 19.10
C ASN A 613 -17.14 -6.60 19.92
N LYS A 614 -17.90 -7.60 20.38
CA LYS A 614 -17.34 -8.74 21.12
C LYS A 614 -16.22 -9.40 20.29
N PRO A 615 -15.09 -9.78 20.93
CA PRO A 615 -14.87 -9.89 22.38
C PRO A 615 -14.52 -8.57 23.09
N LEU A 616 -14.36 -7.46 22.38
CA LEU A 616 -13.99 -6.18 22.98
C LEU A 616 -15.10 -5.66 23.90
N ARG A 617 -14.69 -5.08 25.03
CA ARG A 617 -15.61 -4.45 25.99
C ARG A 617 -15.86 -3.00 25.62
N GLY A 618 -17.08 -2.53 25.88
CA GLY A 618 -17.45 -1.14 25.64
C GLY A 618 -17.86 -0.85 24.20
N HIS A 619 -17.94 0.44 23.91
CA HIS A 619 -18.48 1.05 22.69
C HIS A 619 -18.02 2.52 22.68
N LYS A 620 -18.30 3.27 21.61
CA LYS A 620 -18.10 4.73 21.50
C LYS A 620 -18.34 5.44 22.84
N LEU A 621 -17.51 6.43 23.16
CA LEU A 621 -17.39 7.09 24.46
C LEU A 621 -16.56 6.30 25.48
N LEU A 622 -16.71 5.00 25.65
CA LEU A 622 -16.05 4.28 26.75
C LEU A 622 -14.52 4.09 26.54
N PRO A 623 -13.71 4.04 27.63
CA PRO A 623 -12.25 3.83 27.57
C PRO A 623 -11.82 2.41 27.17
N TYR A 624 -12.77 1.49 27.17
CA TYR A 624 -12.54 0.07 26.90
C TYR A 624 -12.23 -0.18 25.42
N GLU A 625 -11.61 -1.31 25.09
CA GLU A 625 -11.11 -1.62 23.74
C GLU A 625 -12.19 -1.43 22.65
N GLY A 626 -13.45 -1.75 22.94
CA GLY A 626 -14.55 -1.59 21.99
C GLY A 626 -14.91 -0.14 21.66
N GLY A 627 -14.48 0.83 22.48
CA GLY A 627 -14.69 2.27 22.23
C GLY A 627 -13.55 2.95 21.48
N ILE A 628 -12.34 2.40 21.55
CA ILE A 628 -11.12 3.04 21.03
C ILE A 628 -10.39 2.24 19.96
N ARG A 629 -10.60 0.92 19.86
CA ARG A 629 -9.97 0.07 18.83
C ARG A 629 -10.82 0.06 17.57
N VAL A 630 -10.18 0.26 16.43
CA VAL A 630 -10.83 0.50 15.14
C VAL A 630 -10.19 -0.34 14.03
N PRO A 631 -10.90 -0.65 12.94
CA PRO A 631 -10.29 -1.32 11.79
C PRO A 631 -9.29 -0.37 11.12
N LEU A 632 -8.15 -0.91 10.67
CA LEU A 632 -7.15 -0.21 9.85
C LEU A 632 -6.60 -1.15 8.79
N ILE A 633 -6.69 -0.75 7.52
CA ILE A 633 -6.10 -1.45 6.37
C ILE A 633 -5.31 -0.43 5.56
N VAL A 634 -4.09 -0.80 5.14
CA VAL A 634 -3.23 0.03 4.30
C VAL A 634 -2.82 -0.75 3.06
N TYR A 635 -3.12 -0.19 1.89
CA TYR A 635 -2.63 -0.66 0.59
C TYR A 635 -1.58 0.32 0.08
N TRP A 636 -0.37 -0.17 -0.19
CA TRP A 636 0.71 0.60 -0.79
C TRP A 636 1.62 -0.33 -1.62
N PRO A 637 1.43 -0.37 -2.95
CA PRO A 637 2.19 -1.22 -3.87
C PRO A 637 3.70 -1.01 -3.75
N GLY A 638 4.46 -2.11 -3.77
CA GLY A 638 5.92 -2.09 -3.66
C GLY A 638 6.47 -1.73 -2.27
N HIS A 639 5.62 -1.36 -1.30
CA HIS A 639 6.03 -1.02 0.07
C HIS A 639 5.36 -1.91 1.14
N VAL A 640 4.14 -2.38 0.86
CA VAL A 640 3.38 -3.26 1.75
C VAL A 640 3.31 -4.66 1.14
N SER A 641 3.71 -5.67 1.91
CA SER A 641 3.52 -7.08 1.51
C SER A 641 2.01 -7.43 1.45
N PRO A 642 1.48 -7.88 0.30
CA PRO A 642 0.06 -8.20 0.19
C PRO A 642 -0.40 -9.29 1.17
N GLY A 643 -1.56 -9.10 1.79
CA GLY A 643 -2.19 -10.05 2.71
C GLY A 643 -1.51 -10.15 4.07
N SER A 644 -0.56 -9.25 4.36
CA SER A 644 0.17 -9.24 5.62
C SER A 644 -0.66 -8.68 6.77
N VAL A 645 -0.25 -9.01 7.99
CA VAL A 645 -0.91 -8.60 9.22
C VAL A 645 0.13 -8.02 10.15
N SER A 646 -0.11 -6.82 10.68
CA SER A 646 0.71 -6.26 11.75
C SER A 646 0.01 -6.36 13.10
N GLY A 647 0.75 -6.89 14.08
CA GLY A 647 0.38 -6.88 15.51
C GLY A 647 0.70 -5.56 16.21
N GLN A 648 1.48 -4.67 15.58
CA GLN A 648 1.90 -3.42 16.19
C GLN A 648 0.71 -2.52 16.49
N TYR A 649 0.69 -1.93 17.69
CA TYR A 649 -0.30 -0.92 18.02
C TYR A 649 0.09 0.47 17.51
N VAL A 650 -0.89 1.14 16.91
CA VAL A 650 -0.80 2.49 16.34
C VAL A 650 -2.01 3.31 16.78
N ILE A 651 -1.90 4.64 16.76
CA ILE A 651 -3.00 5.54 17.16
C ILE A 651 -3.26 6.61 16.10
N VAL A 652 -4.47 7.15 16.03
CA VAL A 652 -4.93 8.06 14.96
C VAL A 652 -4.03 9.27 14.68
N GLU A 653 -3.37 9.87 15.67
CA GLU A 653 -2.40 10.95 15.44
C GLU A 653 -1.16 10.52 14.63
N ASP A 654 -0.90 9.21 14.52
CA ASP A 654 0.20 8.65 13.71
C ASP A 654 -0.05 8.80 12.20
N LEU A 655 -1.31 8.92 11.78
CA LEU A 655 -1.65 9.14 10.37
C LEU A 655 -1.04 10.43 9.83
N PHE A 656 -0.92 11.47 10.66
CA PHE A 656 -0.36 12.75 10.26
C PHE A 656 1.08 12.62 9.74
N PRO A 657 2.06 12.14 10.55
CA PRO A 657 3.42 11.97 10.06
C PRO A 657 3.54 10.85 9.03
N THR A 658 2.74 9.79 9.10
CA THR A 658 2.80 8.69 8.10
C THR A 658 2.38 9.14 6.72
N ILE A 659 1.27 9.85 6.58
CA ILE A 659 0.81 10.34 5.27
C ILE A 659 1.82 11.35 4.71
N LEU A 660 2.44 12.18 5.55
CA LEU A 660 3.49 13.11 5.10
C LEU A 660 4.76 12.39 4.66
N GLU A 661 5.16 11.30 5.33
CA GLU A 661 6.29 10.47 4.92
C GLU A 661 6.01 9.74 3.59
N MET A 662 4.84 9.12 3.46
CA MET A 662 4.35 8.53 2.20
C MET A 662 4.33 9.53 1.04
N ALA A 663 3.92 10.76 1.32
CA ALA A 663 3.87 11.84 0.34
C ALA A 663 5.25 12.46 0.02
N GLN A 664 6.30 12.05 0.72
CA GLN A 664 7.64 12.65 0.68
C GLN A 664 7.56 14.17 0.95
N ALA A 665 6.72 14.56 1.90
CA ALA A 665 6.42 15.94 2.27
C ALA A 665 7.24 16.37 3.50
N GLU A 666 8.23 17.23 3.29
CA GLU A 666 9.01 17.83 4.38
C GLU A 666 8.15 18.80 5.19
N TYR A 667 7.89 18.46 6.46
CA TYR A 667 6.99 19.23 7.33
C TYR A 667 7.61 19.71 8.64
N ARG A 668 8.69 19.09 9.12
CA ARG A 668 9.20 19.33 10.49
C ARG A 668 9.61 20.78 10.76
N SER A 669 10.12 21.48 9.75
CA SER A 669 10.48 22.90 9.84
C SER A 669 9.29 23.85 9.63
N ARG A 670 8.14 23.33 9.24
CA ARG A 670 6.95 24.10 8.84
C ARG A 670 5.91 24.15 9.95
N VAL A 671 5.77 23.08 10.72
CA VAL A 671 4.79 23.00 11.82
C VAL A 671 5.27 23.78 13.04
N THR A 672 4.33 24.42 13.73
CA THR A 672 4.58 25.10 15.01
C THR A 672 4.06 24.32 16.20
N GLN A 673 3.11 23.41 15.97
CA GLN A 673 2.64 22.48 16.97
C GLN A 673 3.66 21.37 17.24
N VAL A 674 3.58 20.77 18.43
CA VAL A 674 4.24 19.49 18.70
C VAL A 674 3.46 18.41 17.96
N VAL A 675 4.17 17.56 17.21
CA VAL A 675 3.60 16.38 16.58
C VAL A 675 3.88 15.20 17.52
N ASP A 676 2.84 14.72 18.18
CA ASP A 676 2.86 13.58 19.12
C ASP A 676 2.80 12.23 18.38
N GLY A 677 2.18 12.21 17.19
CA GLY A 677 2.14 11.03 16.33
C GLY A 677 3.53 10.60 15.87
N LEU A 678 3.72 9.29 15.70
CA LEU A 678 4.93 8.70 15.12
C LEU A 678 4.56 7.93 13.86
N SER A 679 5.37 8.08 12.81
CA SER A 679 5.08 7.38 11.57
C SER A 679 5.16 5.86 11.73
N PHE A 680 4.15 5.15 11.22
CA PHE A 680 4.09 3.70 11.17
C PHE A 680 4.57 3.10 9.83
N VAL A 681 5.17 3.88 8.92
CA VAL A 681 5.82 3.34 7.70
C VAL A 681 6.78 2.18 8.00
N PRO A 682 7.62 2.22 9.05
CA PRO A 682 8.51 1.10 9.34
C PRO A 682 7.81 -0.23 9.67
N TYR A 683 6.53 -0.21 10.05
CA TYR A 683 5.72 -1.41 10.29
C TYR A 683 4.98 -1.86 9.01
N LEU A 684 4.79 -0.96 8.05
CA LEU A 684 4.29 -1.30 6.71
C LEU A 684 5.36 -2.07 5.90
N GLU A 685 6.61 -1.63 5.99
CA GLU A 685 7.75 -2.25 5.31
C GLU A 685 8.26 -3.52 6.02
N ASN A 686 7.92 -3.69 7.30
CA ASN A 686 8.26 -4.87 8.09
C ASN A 686 7.12 -5.23 9.06
N PRO A 687 6.15 -6.08 8.65
CA PRO A 687 4.99 -6.42 9.47
C PRO A 687 5.32 -7.10 10.80
N GLU A 688 6.48 -7.77 10.89
CA GLU A 688 6.98 -8.48 12.08
C GLU A 688 7.66 -7.54 13.09
N LYS A 689 7.83 -6.26 12.75
CA LYS A 689 8.45 -5.29 13.64
C LYS A 689 7.47 -4.90 14.76
N GLU A 690 7.97 -4.96 16.00
CA GLU A 690 7.20 -4.60 17.19
C GLU A 690 7.93 -3.53 18.03
N ASP A 691 7.14 -2.65 18.67
CA ASP A 691 7.54 -1.67 19.67
C ASP A 691 6.58 -1.76 20.85
N GLU A 692 7.04 -2.39 21.93
CA GLU A 692 6.32 -2.50 23.19
C GLU A 692 6.63 -1.37 24.20
N VAL A 693 7.57 -0.46 23.88
CA VAL A 693 8.03 0.58 24.80
C VAL A 693 7.24 1.88 24.68
N ARG A 694 6.69 2.17 23.50
CA ARG A 694 5.89 3.38 23.24
C ARG A 694 4.55 3.36 23.99
N PRO A 695 4.25 4.36 24.85
CA PRO A 695 2.92 4.50 25.42
C PRO A 695 1.95 5.22 24.47
N LEU A 696 0.67 4.81 24.53
CA LEU A 696 -0.47 5.50 23.91
C LEU A 696 -1.36 6.11 25.00
N PHE A 697 -1.92 7.30 24.77
CA PHE A 697 -2.67 8.05 25.78
C PHE A 697 -4.05 8.51 25.28
N TRP A 698 -5.04 8.45 26.18
CA TRP A 698 -6.37 9.00 25.96
C TRP A 698 -6.80 9.85 27.15
N HIS A 699 -7.53 10.91 26.86
CA HIS A 699 -8.05 11.81 27.88
C HIS A 699 -9.45 12.28 27.50
N PHE A 700 -10.44 11.90 28.30
CA PHE A 700 -11.84 12.28 28.13
C PHE A 700 -12.36 12.91 29.43
N PRO A 701 -12.05 14.19 29.70
CA PRO A 701 -12.42 14.89 30.93
C PRO A 701 -13.89 15.36 30.93
N HIS A 702 -14.82 14.55 30.40
CA HIS A 702 -16.18 14.95 30.04
C HIS A 702 -17.27 14.10 30.71
N THR A 703 -18.45 14.68 30.88
CA THR A 703 -19.64 14.07 31.52
C THR A 703 -20.71 13.66 30.53
N TYR A 704 -20.40 13.71 29.22
CA TYR A 704 -21.31 13.34 28.15
C TYR A 704 -21.56 11.82 28.12
N ASP A 705 -22.75 11.40 28.55
CA ASP A 705 -23.25 10.01 28.56
C ASP A 705 -22.41 8.97 29.35
N GLN A 706 -21.38 9.43 30.07
CA GLN A 706 -20.51 8.65 30.96
C GLN A 706 -19.72 9.57 31.88
N PHE A 707 -18.98 9.01 32.84
CA PHE A 707 -18.09 9.78 33.72
C PHE A 707 -16.68 9.98 33.12
N PRO A 708 -15.99 11.09 33.48
CA PRO A 708 -14.68 11.40 32.94
C PRO A 708 -13.60 10.36 33.28
N TYR A 709 -12.64 10.20 32.38
CA TYR A 709 -11.51 9.28 32.54
C TYR A 709 -10.25 9.72 31.78
N SER A 710 -9.12 9.09 32.14
CA SER A 710 -7.89 9.08 31.35
C SER A 710 -7.38 7.65 31.20
N THR A 711 -6.65 7.34 30.13
CA THR A 711 -6.15 5.99 29.85
C THR A 711 -4.74 6.05 29.32
N VAL A 712 -3.91 5.07 29.70
CA VAL A 712 -2.62 4.79 29.06
C VAL A 712 -2.55 3.32 28.69
N ARG A 713 -1.97 3.03 27.53
CA ARG A 713 -1.52 1.68 27.14
C ARG A 713 -0.02 1.71 26.91
N LYS A 714 0.71 0.70 27.40
CA LYS A 714 2.13 0.48 27.11
C LYS A 714 2.40 -1.02 27.05
N GLY A 715 2.86 -1.51 25.90
CA GLY A 715 2.96 -2.95 25.62
C GLY A 715 1.62 -3.67 25.83
N ASP A 716 1.65 -4.73 26.64
CA ASP A 716 0.46 -5.52 26.99
C ASP A 716 -0.49 -4.81 27.97
N TRP A 717 -0.03 -3.79 28.68
CA TRP A 717 -0.73 -3.26 29.84
C TRP A 717 -1.52 -2.00 29.51
N LYS A 718 -2.76 -1.95 30.01
CA LYS A 718 -3.65 -0.80 29.87
C LYS A 718 -4.19 -0.40 31.23
N LEU A 719 -4.02 0.87 31.58
CA LEU A 719 -4.52 1.49 32.80
C LEU A 719 -5.62 2.50 32.46
N ILE A 720 -6.76 2.41 33.15
CA ILE A 720 -7.86 3.37 33.07
C ILE A 720 -8.00 4.04 34.44
N TYR A 721 -7.91 5.37 34.45
CA TYR A 721 -8.15 6.21 35.63
C TYR A 721 -9.55 6.85 35.54
N ARG A 722 -10.41 6.55 36.51
CA ARG A 722 -11.75 7.13 36.66
C ARG A 722 -11.68 8.38 37.50
N HIS A 723 -12.05 9.53 36.95
CA HIS A 723 -11.83 10.81 37.62
C HIS A 723 -12.78 11.05 38.80
N LEU A 724 -14.01 10.54 38.71
CA LEU A 724 -15.04 10.79 39.72
C LEU A 724 -14.74 10.09 41.04
N ASP A 725 -14.53 8.77 40.99
CA ASP A 725 -14.28 7.95 42.18
C ASP A 725 -12.79 7.70 42.43
N GLN A 726 -11.93 8.20 41.55
CA GLN A 726 -10.47 8.10 41.60
C GLN A 726 -9.96 6.66 41.48
N SER A 727 -10.77 5.73 40.97
CA SER A 727 -10.37 4.33 40.84
C SER A 727 -9.42 4.11 39.65
N LEU A 728 -8.53 3.12 39.82
CA LEU A 728 -7.61 2.64 38.80
C LEU A 728 -8.02 1.22 38.38
N GLU A 729 -8.25 1.03 37.09
CA GLU A 729 -8.47 -0.28 36.47
C GLU A 729 -7.22 -0.64 35.66
N LEU A 730 -6.68 -1.85 35.82
CA LEU A 730 -5.51 -2.33 35.08
C LEU A 730 -5.84 -3.65 34.38
N TYR A 731 -5.49 -3.74 33.10
CA TYR A 731 -5.75 -4.92 32.27
C TYR A 731 -4.50 -5.33 31.50
N ASN A 732 -4.32 -6.64 31.30
CA ASN A 732 -3.33 -7.19 30.39
C ASN A 732 -4.04 -7.62 29.09
N LEU A 733 -3.87 -6.87 28.01
CA LEU A 733 -4.61 -7.06 26.76
C LEU A 733 -4.18 -8.29 25.98
N ARG A 734 -2.98 -8.85 26.23
CA ARG A 734 -2.52 -10.09 25.61
C ARG A 734 -3.30 -11.29 26.13
N THR A 735 -3.67 -11.29 27.41
CA THR A 735 -4.37 -12.41 28.05
C THR A 735 -5.85 -12.15 28.34
N ASP A 736 -6.28 -10.89 28.37
CA ASP A 736 -7.66 -10.47 28.67
C ASP A 736 -8.07 -9.31 27.74
N LEU A 737 -8.22 -9.62 26.45
CA LEU A 737 -8.71 -8.68 25.43
C LEU A 737 -10.12 -8.12 25.74
N SER A 738 -10.91 -8.87 26.52
CA SER A 738 -12.26 -8.48 26.95
C SER A 738 -12.29 -7.59 28.19
N GLU A 739 -11.13 -7.25 28.78
CA GLU A 739 -11.00 -6.36 29.96
C GLU A 739 -11.95 -6.77 31.10
N THR A 740 -12.01 -8.07 31.37
CA THR A 740 -12.92 -8.67 32.35
C THR A 740 -12.30 -8.82 33.74
N HIS A 741 -10.98 -8.85 33.83
CA HIS A 741 -10.24 -9.08 35.07
C HIS A 741 -9.35 -7.88 35.42
N ASN A 742 -9.84 -7.02 36.32
CA ASN A 742 -9.08 -5.87 36.79
C ASN A 742 -7.95 -6.31 37.72
N LEU A 743 -6.71 -6.20 37.24
CA LEU A 743 -5.46 -6.60 37.88
C LEU A 743 -4.85 -5.50 38.78
N ALA A 744 -5.52 -4.37 38.97
CA ALA A 744 -4.92 -3.22 39.66
C ALA A 744 -4.51 -3.52 41.12
N LYS A 745 -5.08 -4.55 41.74
CA LYS A 745 -4.70 -4.99 43.10
C LYS A 745 -3.57 -6.01 43.06
N GLU A 746 -3.62 -6.97 42.14
CA GLU A 746 -2.59 -8.00 42.00
C GLU A 746 -1.26 -7.42 41.48
N GLU A 747 -1.31 -6.48 40.54
CA GLU A 747 -0.16 -5.94 39.81
C GLU A 747 0.12 -4.48 40.17
N ALA A 748 0.30 -4.21 41.46
CA ALA A 748 0.42 -2.85 42.00
C ALA A 748 1.64 -2.07 41.48
N GLU A 749 2.75 -2.76 41.17
CA GLU A 749 3.96 -2.13 40.63
C GLU A 749 3.71 -1.56 39.22
N ILE A 750 3.14 -2.39 38.34
CA ILE A 750 2.78 -2.00 36.96
C ILE A 750 1.70 -0.92 36.99
N ARG A 751 0.68 -1.06 37.85
CA ARG A 751 -0.35 -0.03 38.05
C ARG A 751 0.29 1.32 38.38
N ASN A 752 1.23 1.36 39.33
CA ASN A 752 1.85 2.60 39.77
C ASN A 752 2.78 3.19 38.70
N GLU A 753 3.51 2.34 37.95
CA GLU A 753 4.32 2.78 36.80
C GLU A 753 3.45 3.48 35.77
N LEU A 754 2.36 2.83 35.34
CA LEU A 754 1.45 3.40 34.35
C LEU A 754 0.70 4.63 34.87
N ALA A 755 0.38 4.68 36.17
CA ALA A 755 -0.23 5.85 36.78
C ALA A 755 0.73 7.06 36.72
N SER A 756 2.01 6.87 37.07
CA SER A 756 3.04 7.91 36.94
C SER A 756 3.20 8.35 35.49
N LEU A 757 3.28 7.39 34.56
CA LEU A 757 3.45 7.68 33.14
C LEU A 757 2.28 8.49 32.57
N LEU A 758 1.04 8.13 32.94
CA LEU A 758 -0.15 8.87 32.55
C LEU A 758 -0.17 10.27 33.17
N SER A 759 0.16 10.39 34.45
CA SER A 759 0.25 11.69 35.12
C SER A 759 1.26 12.62 34.48
N ASP A 760 2.46 12.11 34.17
CA ASP A 760 3.54 12.89 33.57
C ASP A 760 3.13 13.39 32.18
N HIS A 761 2.51 12.54 31.36
CA HIS A 761 1.98 12.96 30.06
C HIS A 761 0.90 14.04 30.19
N LEU A 762 -0.09 13.85 31.07
CA LEU A 762 -1.17 14.82 31.26
C LEU A 762 -0.64 16.18 31.72
N ARG A 763 0.39 16.21 32.58
CA ARG A 763 1.08 17.44 33.00
C ARG A 763 1.86 18.06 31.84
N GLU A 764 2.63 17.27 31.09
CA GLU A 764 3.46 17.73 29.97
C GLU A 764 2.64 18.43 28.89
N VAL A 765 1.47 17.86 28.56
CA VAL A 765 0.58 18.41 27.52
C VAL A 765 -0.39 19.47 28.04
N ASN A 766 -0.32 19.82 29.32
CA ASN A 766 -1.26 20.72 30.01
C ASN A 766 -2.72 20.29 29.81
N ALA A 767 -3.00 19.00 30.02
CA ALA A 767 -4.34 18.44 29.89
C ALA A 767 -5.31 19.07 30.91
N GLY A 768 -6.53 19.39 30.47
CA GLY A 768 -7.57 19.94 31.34
C GLY A 768 -8.11 18.88 32.30
N MET A 769 -7.92 19.05 33.60
CA MET A 769 -8.48 18.13 34.60
C MET A 769 -9.87 18.60 35.09
N PRO A 770 -10.88 17.72 35.20
CA PRO A 770 -12.17 18.08 35.77
C PRO A 770 -12.07 18.54 37.23
N VAL A 771 -13.12 19.20 37.71
CA VAL A 771 -13.23 19.69 39.09
C VAL A 771 -14.32 18.93 39.83
N LEU A 772 -14.04 18.45 41.04
CA LEU A 772 -15.04 17.79 41.88
C LEU A 772 -15.95 18.84 42.53
N THR A 773 -17.25 18.78 42.26
CA THR A 773 -18.22 19.79 42.74
C THR A 773 -18.31 19.85 44.26
N LYS A 774 -18.05 18.74 44.95
CA LYS A 774 -18.14 18.63 46.42
C LYS A 774 -17.17 19.54 47.19
N ASN A 775 -16.03 19.89 46.58
CA ASN A 775 -14.95 20.63 47.26
C ASN A 775 -14.27 21.68 46.37
N ASP A 776 -14.73 21.85 45.13
CA ASP A 776 -14.19 22.79 44.15
C ASP A 776 -12.68 22.63 43.93
N LYS A 777 -12.20 21.38 43.97
CA LYS A 777 -10.80 21.02 43.71
C LYS A 777 -10.69 20.25 42.41
N PRO A 778 -9.62 20.49 41.61
CA PRO A 778 -9.27 19.63 40.51
C PRO A 778 -9.16 18.17 40.97
N VAL A 779 -9.59 17.26 40.10
CA VAL A 779 -9.35 15.82 40.26
C VAL A 779 -7.84 15.61 40.35
N PRO A 780 -7.34 14.86 41.36
CA PRO A 780 -5.91 14.58 41.48
C PRO A 780 -5.40 13.80 40.26
N TYR A 781 -4.11 13.92 39.96
CA TYR A 781 -3.49 13.10 38.93
C TYR A 781 -3.46 11.62 39.36
N PRO A 782 -3.42 10.66 38.42
CA PRO A 782 -3.43 9.22 38.74
C PRO A 782 -2.40 8.78 39.80
N ASP A 783 -1.18 9.33 39.75
CA ASP A 783 -0.07 9.09 40.68
C ASP A 783 -0.24 9.73 42.08
N GLU A 784 -1.23 10.60 42.26
CA GLU A 784 -1.53 11.27 43.53
C GLU A 784 -2.61 10.53 44.35
N VAL A 785 -3.23 9.51 43.76
CA VAL A 785 -4.27 8.71 44.41
C VAL A 785 -3.64 7.61 45.27
N LYS A 786 -4.21 7.38 46.47
CA LYS A 786 -3.69 6.44 47.48
C LYS A 786 -4.38 5.09 47.49
#